data_AF-A0A9E3E2Y1-F1
#
_entry.id   AF-A0A9E3E2Y1-F1
#
_cell.length_a   1.000
_cell.length_b   1.000
_cell.length_c   1.000
_cell.angle_alpha   90.00
_cell.angle_beta   90.00
_cell.angle_gamma   90.00
#
_symmetry.space_group_name_H-M   'P 1'
#
loop_
_entity.id
_entity.type
_entity.pdbx_description
1 polymer ?
#
loop_
_entity_poly.entity_id
_entity_poly.type
_entity_poly.pdbx_seq_one_letter_code
_entity_poly.pdbx_strand_id
1 'polypeptide(L)'
;MAESYLDVWGREKHIDPVTREALTRALGPLRRPARFKLEAGRCYEPELLAQGGRVWGFMVQLYGLRSKRNWGIGDFGDLRKLIEFAASRGAAVVGVNPLHATQGSPYSPSSRLALNFLYLDVEALPEYAHSTAAQRLVKTKAFQRKLEQLRRAPLVDYAGVTVLKQNVLRLIFRDVRPKVGSPSTFAMFEALREKLGGGWERWPAAYRDPRSRAVRKFKKAAAFHEWVQQAARGQLDAVQRRAHERGMPIGLYVDLALGADRGGAEVWADPESYALDATCGAPPDEFNPRGQDWGLPPYSPRALRASGYRAFVELLRANMPEGGALRIDHVMALSRLYWIPRGAKADAGGYVHYPVDDLLAVLAAESRARKCLVIGEDLGTVSADLRTKLNTAGVLSYRPLLFEKQANGDMAPPEAYPRDALVCVSTHDLPTWRGYWAEHDLDLRDRLGLTVDAKKERQLRRDDIEKLERVGLTPKPASAHAYIARTPCKLALIQPEDMLEVIEQANLPGTVDQHPNWRRKLPLALEAWWSDPHVRETTQAMAERSVGLTAGRGRPQRVPDATYRLQFHAKFRFADAIKLVPYLAKLGISHLYASPFLKARAGSTHGYDVVDHNAVNPEIGTEKELHTLIETLKRHGMGLVPDLVPNHMGVLHADNAWWLDVLENGRESPYARFFDIDWSRGKLLLPVLGKHYGEALEARELKVEKKAGGWSVRYFEHSFPLSKRSTRRLKRPPTDPMELHRLLEEQHYRLAYWRVASDEINYRRFFEIADLAGLRIEEPEVFESTHGLIRRLAKSGAIDGLRIDHPDGLADPQAYLEHLNEAFARPWIVVEKILADYEHLCADWPIQGTTGYRFVNVLTGVYIDQAAAAQFDRVYQRFTGERAHFNEISITARHLIMNTTLAAELF
;
A
#
# COMPACT_ATOMS: atom_id res chain seq x y z
N MET A 1 3.41 16.77 -42.66
CA MET A 1 1.96 17.08 -42.65
C MET A 1 1.29 16.03 -43.51
N ALA A 2 0.14 15.51 -43.08
CA ALA A 2 -0.62 14.54 -43.89
C ALA A 2 -1.24 15.21 -45.14
N GLU A 3 -1.52 14.43 -46.18
CA GLU A 3 -2.25 14.90 -47.37
C GLU A 3 -3.76 14.66 -47.25
N SER A 4 -4.13 13.58 -46.57
CA SER A 4 -5.50 13.17 -46.27
C SER A 4 -5.56 12.52 -44.87
N TYR A 5 -6.77 12.28 -44.39
CA TYR A 5 -7.03 11.47 -43.20
C TYR A 5 -8.36 10.73 -43.34
N LEU A 6 -8.52 9.63 -42.61
CA LEU A 6 -9.81 8.94 -42.51
C LEU A 6 -10.67 9.63 -41.44
N ASP A 7 -11.90 9.99 -41.81
CA ASP A 7 -12.91 10.44 -40.84
C ASP A 7 -13.44 9.26 -40.01
N VAL A 8 -14.25 9.56 -38.98
CA VAL A 8 -14.78 8.52 -38.08
C VAL A 8 -15.72 7.52 -38.77
N TRP A 9 -16.17 7.84 -39.99
CA TRP A 9 -17.01 6.96 -40.82
C TRP A 9 -16.19 6.17 -41.85
N GLY A 10 -14.85 6.24 -41.77
CA GLY A 10 -13.94 5.50 -42.65
C GLY A 10 -13.80 6.11 -44.04
N ARG A 11 -14.25 7.34 -44.28
CA ARG A 11 -14.09 8.03 -45.56
C ARG A 11 -12.80 8.82 -45.58
N GLU A 12 -12.11 8.80 -46.70
CA GLU A 12 -10.91 9.61 -46.89
C GLU A 12 -11.27 11.08 -47.13
N LYS A 13 -10.70 11.96 -46.31
CA LYS A 13 -10.81 13.41 -46.38
C LYS A 13 -9.47 13.99 -46.80
N HIS A 14 -9.41 14.57 -47.99
CA HIS A 14 -8.26 15.36 -48.43
C HIS A 14 -8.23 16.72 -47.75
N ILE A 15 -7.05 17.13 -47.31
CA ILE A 15 -6.86 18.44 -46.68
C ILE A 15 -6.75 19.49 -47.79
N ASP A 16 -7.59 20.53 -47.70
CA ASP A 16 -7.59 21.64 -48.66
C ASP A 16 -6.18 22.27 -48.81
N PRO A 17 -5.72 22.61 -50.04
CA PRO A 17 -4.40 23.18 -50.27
C PRO A 17 -4.10 24.46 -49.48
N VAL A 18 -5.09 25.33 -49.26
CA VAL A 18 -4.93 26.58 -48.48
C VAL A 18 -4.70 26.25 -47.01
N THR A 19 -5.48 25.32 -46.46
CA THR A 19 -5.26 24.79 -45.11
C THR A 19 -3.87 24.15 -45.00
N ARG A 20 -3.46 23.37 -45.99
CA ARG A 20 -2.15 22.72 -46.04
C ARG A 20 -1.00 23.72 -46.01
N GLU A 21 -1.11 24.79 -46.79
CA GLU A 21 -0.12 25.85 -46.82
C GLU A 21 -0.08 26.61 -45.48
N ALA A 22 -1.24 26.95 -44.92
CA ALA A 22 -1.34 27.64 -43.63
C ALA A 22 -0.71 26.84 -42.48
N LEU A 23 -1.02 25.54 -42.38
CA LEU A 23 -0.43 24.66 -41.37
C LEU A 23 1.06 24.45 -41.59
N THR A 24 1.52 24.41 -42.85
CA THR A 24 2.95 24.31 -43.17
C THR A 24 3.72 25.56 -42.75
N ARG A 25 3.13 26.75 -42.90
CA ARG A 25 3.69 28.01 -42.37
C ARG A 25 3.72 27.99 -40.83
N ALA A 26 2.66 27.50 -40.19
CA ALA A 26 2.54 27.43 -38.74
C ALA A 26 3.60 26.51 -38.09
N LEU A 27 4.16 25.52 -38.81
CA LEU A 27 5.29 24.71 -38.32
C LEU A 27 6.52 25.54 -37.93
N GLY A 28 6.63 26.77 -38.43
CA GLY A 28 7.79 27.64 -38.23
C GLY A 28 8.98 27.24 -39.13
N PRO A 29 10.09 28.00 -39.04
CA PRO A 29 11.24 27.82 -39.91
C PRO A 29 11.92 26.46 -39.69
N LEU A 30 12.53 25.93 -40.76
CA LEU A 30 13.45 24.80 -40.63
C LEU A 30 14.69 25.26 -39.85
N ARG A 31 14.98 24.59 -38.74
CA ARG A 31 16.16 24.83 -37.89
C ARG A 31 17.09 23.63 -37.98
N ARG A 32 18.41 23.83 -37.83
CA ARG A 32 19.35 22.72 -37.72
C ARG A 32 19.00 21.89 -36.46
N PRO A 33 18.77 20.57 -36.58
CA PRO A 33 18.52 19.73 -35.42
C PRO A 33 19.69 19.76 -34.45
N ALA A 34 19.42 19.75 -33.14
CA ALA A 34 20.45 19.46 -32.15
C ALA A 34 21.01 18.05 -32.39
N ARG A 35 22.30 17.83 -32.10
CA ARG A 35 22.88 16.48 -32.06
C ARG A 35 22.59 15.87 -30.70
N PHE A 36 21.82 14.79 -30.67
CA PHE A 36 21.51 14.03 -29.46
C PHE A 36 21.43 12.54 -29.78
N LYS A 37 21.66 11.70 -28.78
CA LYS A 37 21.48 10.25 -28.86
C LYS A 37 20.27 9.88 -28.00
N LEU A 38 19.24 9.31 -28.61
CA LEU A 38 18.10 8.73 -27.90
C LEU A 38 18.23 7.21 -27.94
N GLU A 39 17.88 6.57 -26.83
CA GLU A 39 17.86 5.12 -26.72
C GLU A 39 16.41 4.68 -26.58
N ALA A 40 15.97 3.79 -27.48
CA ALA A 40 14.65 3.19 -27.36
C ALA A 40 14.57 2.38 -26.05
N GLY A 41 13.42 2.43 -25.40
CA GLY A 41 13.23 1.76 -24.11
C GLY A 41 11.77 1.68 -23.70
N ARG A 42 11.54 1.01 -22.58
CA ARG A 42 10.23 0.90 -21.94
C ARG A 42 10.13 1.89 -20.78
N CYS A 43 8.96 2.50 -20.62
CA CYS A 43 8.57 3.22 -19.42
C CYS A 43 8.69 2.32 -18.20
N TYR A 44 8.84 2.97 -17.04
CA TYR A 44 8.88 2.28 -15.76
C TYR A 44 7.59 1.53 -15.49
N GLU A 45 7.74 0.33 -14.94
CA GLU A 45 6.66 -0.48 -14.44
C GLU A 45 7.02 -0.93 -13.01
N PRO A 46 6.13 -0.71 -12.02
CA PRO A 46 6.28 -1.30 -10.70
C PRO A 46 6.37 -2.82 -10.78
N GLU A 47 7.28 -3.41 -10.00
CA GLU A 47 7.54 -4.86 -9.98
C GLU A 47 6.27 -5.69 -9.79
N LEU A 48 5.38 -5.22 -8.91
CA LEU A 48 4.05 -5.77 -8.70
C LEU A 48 3.26 -6.01 -10.00
N LEU A 49 3.24 -5.03 -10.90
CA LEU A 49 2.47 -5.10 -12.15
C LEU A 49 3.19 -5.97 -13.20
N ALA A 50 4.53 -5.95 -13.20
CA ALA A 50 5.36 -6.81 -14.03
C ALA A 50 5.16 -8.31 -13.69
N GLN A 51 5.00 -8.64 -12.41
CA GLN A 51 4.81 -10.01 -11.91
C GLN A 51 3.37 -10.55 -12.01
N GLY A 52 2.51 -9.93 -12.82
CA GLY A 52 1.13 -10.41 -12.99
C GLY A 52 0.11 -9.72 -12.08
N GLY A 53 0.55 -8.86 -11.16
CA GLY A 53 -0.33 -8.14 -10.24
C GLY A 53 -1.33 -7.23 -10.93
N ARG A 54 -2.46 -6.99 -10.27
CA ARG A 54 -3.47 -5.99 -10.64
C ARG A 54 -3.77 -5.12 -9.43
N VAL A 55 -4.00 -3.84 -9.64
CA VAL A 55 -4.30 -2.90 -8.57
C VAL A 55 -5.54 -2.08 -8.88
N TRP A 56 -6.07 -1.42 -7.85
CA TRP A 56 -7.14 -0.44 -8.00
C TRP A 56 -6.83 0.86 -7.28
N GLY A 57 -7.63 1.87 -7.56
CA GLY A 57 -7.54 3.18 -6.92
C GLY A 57 -8.74 4.06 -7.14
N PHE A 58 -8.61 5.32 -6.74
CA PHE A 58 -9.59 6.35 -7.03
C PHE A 58 -9.12 7.23 -8.18
N MET A 59 -10.04 7.81 -8.96
CA MET A 59 -9.80 8.95 -9.83
C MET A 59 -10.70 10.09 -9.39
N VAL A 60 -10.13 11.12 -8.76
CA VAL A 60 -10.91 12.20 -8.13
C VAL A 60 -10.71 13.53 -8.83
N GLN A 61 -11.79 14.29 -8.93
CA GLN A 61 -11.71 15.71 -9.22
C GLN A 61 -11.35 16.43 -7.92
N LEU A 62 -10.07 16.76 -7.70
CA LEU A 62 -9.55 17.24 -6.42
C LEU A 62 -10.32 18.48 -5.94
N TYR A 63 -10.65 19.41 -6.85
CA TYR A 63 -11.40 20.62 -6.51
C TYR A 63 -12.79 20.31 -5.90
N GLY A 64 -13.38 19.16 -6.25
CA GLY A 64 -14.70 18.72 -5.83
C GLY A 64 -14.73 18.04 -4.46
N LEU A 65 -13.58 17.72 -3.86
CA LEU A 65 -13.54 17.11 -2.52
C LEU A 65 -14.09 18.06 -1.45
N ARG A 66 -14.87 17.49 -0.53
CA ARG A 66 -15.34 18.17 0.67
C ARG A 66 -14.64 17.58 1.89
N SER A 67 -14.30 18.44 2.84
CA SER A 67 -13.92 18.04 4.19
C SER A 67 -14.49 19.02 5.20
N LYS A 68 -14.21 18.80 6.50
CA LYS A 68 -14.48 19.77 7.56
C LYS A 68 -13.41 20.86 7.69
N ARG A 69 -12.27 20.73 7.00
CA ARG A 69 -11.12 21.65 7.09
C ARG A 69 -10.96 22.59 5.88
N ASN A 70 -11.13 22.09 4.65
CA ASN A 70 -10.79 22.84 3.44
C ASN A 70 -11.54 24.17 3.24
N TRP A 71 -11.00 25.06 2.40
CA TRP A 71 -11.54 26.42 2.26
C TRP A 71 -12.58 26.57 1.16
N GLY A 72 -13.44 25.56 0.98
CA GLY A 72 -14.50 25.55 -0.01
C GLY A 72 -14.10 25.00 -1.38
N ILE A 73 -12.87 24.50 -1.50
CA ILE A 73 -12.32 23.71 -2.60
C ILE A 73 -11.49 22.58 -1.97
N GLY A 74 -11.49 21.38 -2.57
CA GLY A 74 -10.57 20.35 -2.12
C GLY A 74 -9.10 20.74 -2.36
N ASP A 75 -8.22 20.40 -1.43
CA ASP A 75 -6.80 20.83 -1.44
C ASP A 75 -5.83 19.68 -1.09
N PHE A 76 -4.52 19.95 -1.04
CA PHE A 76 -3.51 18.92 -0.77
C PHE A 76 -3.63 18.31 0.64
N GLY A 77 -4.21 19.04 1.60
CA GLY A 77 -4.54 18.49 2.92
C GLY A 77 -5.64 17.43 2.82
N ASP A 78 -6.66 17.67 2.00
CA ASP A 78 -7.70 16.68 1.71
C ASP A 78 -7.16 15.50 0.91
N LEU A 79 -6.30 15.75 -0.10
CA LEU A 79 -5.67 14.69 -0.89
C LEU A 79 -4.83 13.77 -0.01
N ARG A 80 -4.09 14.33 0.96
CA ARG A 80 -3.36 13.53 1.96
C ARG A 80 -4.29 12.64 2.79
N LYS A 81 -5.43 13.16 3.25
CA LYS A 81 -6.43 12.37 3.99
C LYS A 81 -7.06 11.28 3.12
N LEU A 82 -7.33 11.59 1.85
CA LEU A 82 -7.84 10.62 0.88
C LEU A 82 -6.82 9.50 0.64
N ILE A 83 -5.53 9.81 0.54
CA ILE A 83 -4.46 8.80 0.49
C ILE A 83 -4.50 7.87 1.70
N GLU A 84 -4.60 8.42 2.92
CA GLU A 84 -4.68 7.61 4.14
C GLU A 84 -5.92 6.72 4.17
N PHE A 85 -7.08 7.23 3.74
CA PHE A 85 -8.30 6.46 3.59
C PHE A 85 -8.13 5.36 2.53
N ALA A 86 -7.68 5.71 1.33
CA ALA A 86 -7.55 4.81 0.20
C ALA A 86 -6.58 3.66 0.52
N ALA A 87 -5.41 3.96 1.09
CA ALA A 87 -4.45 2.96 1.52
C ALA A 87 -5.04 2.00 2.55
N SER A 88 -5.82 2.50 3.52
CA SER A 88 -6.49 1.65 4.53
C SER A 88 -7.50 0.66 3.94
N ARG A 89 -8.02 0.95 2.73
CA ARG A 89 -8.91 0.09 1.96
C ARG A 89 -8.18 -0.84 0.98
N GLY A 90 -6.86 -0.74 0.88
CA GLY A 90 -6.04 -1.53 -0.04
C GLY A 90 -5.94 -0.95 -1.46
N ALA A 91 -6.27 0.33 -1.65
CA ALA A 91 -6.02 1.02 -2.90
C ALA A 91 -4.52 1.25 -3.10
N ALA A 92 -4.04 1.08 -4.32
CA ALA A 92 -2.64 1.28 -4.68
C ALA A 92 -2.33 2.68 -5.22
N VAL A 93 -3.37 3.39 -5.67
CA VAL A 93 -3.23 4.65 -6.40
C VAL A 93 -4.41 5.59 -6.12
N VAL A 94 -4.15 6.90 -6.11
CA VAL A 94 -5.15 7.96 -6.15
C VAL A 94 -4.80 8.92 -7.27
N GLY A 95 -5.70 8.96 -8.25
CA GLY A 95 -5.72 9.85 -9.39
C GLY A 95 -6.32 11.20 -9.10
N VAL A 96 -5.75 12.24 -9.70
CA VAL A 96 -6.31 13.59 -9.67
C VAL A 96 -6.39 14.19 -11.07
N ASN A 97 -7.34 15.12 -11.25
CA ASN A 97 -7.36 16.00 -12.42
C ASN A 97 -6.03 16.78 -12.59
N PRO A 98 -5.81 17.41 -13.76
CA PRO A 98 -4.61 18.20 -13.96
C PRO A 98 -4.46 19.29 -12.89
N LEU A 99 -3.29 19.35 -12.25
CA LEU A 99 -3.01 20.28 -11.14
C LEU A 99 -2.35 21.59 -11.60
N HIS A 100 -2.32 21.80 -12.91
CA HIS A 100 -1.65 22.91 -13.59
C HIS A 100 -2.17 24.28 -13.15
N ALA A 101 -1.30 25.29 -13.13
CA ALA A 101 -1.69 26.66 -12.86
C ALA A 101 -2.69 27.16 -13.91
N THR A 102 -3.94 27.40 -13.50
CA THR A 102 -5.04 27.82 -14.38
C THR A 102 -5.92 28.89 -13.73
N GLN A 103 -6.68 29.61 -14.54
CA GLN A 103 -7.74 30.54 -14.13
C GLN A 103 -9.14 29.97 -14.37
N GLY A 104 -9.26 28.79 -14.97
CA GLY A 104 -10.53 28.17 -15.35
C GLY A 104 -10.37 26.67 -15.48
N SER A 105 -10.56 26.14 -16.69
CA SER A 105 -10.42 24.71 -16.98
C SER A 105 -9.02 24.18 -16.60
N PRO A 106 -8.91 23.01 -15.95
CA PRO A 106 -7.64 22.30 -15.79
C PRO A 106 -6.93 21.97 -17.12
N TYR A 107 -7.69 21.94 -18.23
CA TYR A 107 -7.20 21.61 -19.58
C TYR A 107 -6.86 22.82 -20.44
N SER A 108 -7.06 24.03 -19.91
CA SER A 108 -6.58 25.28 -20.53
C SER A 108 -5.67 26.05 -19.55
N PRO A 109 -4.59 25.40 -19.04
CA PRO A 109 -3.77 26.00 -18.00
C PRO A 109 -2.90 27.13 -18.54
N SER A 110 -2.64 28.13 -17.70
CA SER A 110 -1.62 29.14 -17.99
C SER A 110 -0.22 28.52 -18.10
N SER A 111 0.05 27.50 -17.28
CA SER A 111 1.25 26.68 -17.42
C SER A 111 1.07 25.30 -16.80
N ARG A 112 1.55 24.28 -17.53
CA ARG A 112 1.69 22.89 -17.09
C ARG A 112 2.99 22.63 -16.34
N LEU A 113 3.87 23.63 -16.25
CA LEU A 113 5.12 23.59 -15.48
C LEU A 113 4.94 24.10 -14.04
N ALA A 114 3.77 24.67 -13.73
CA ALA A 114 3.44 25.27 -12.44
C ALA A 114 2.14 24.69 -11.88
N LEU A 115 1.96 24.75 -10.56
CA LEU A 115 0.80 24.21 -9.86
C LEU A 115 -0.25 25.29 -9.60
N ASN A 116 -1.52 24.89 -9.59
CA ASN A 116 -2.62 25.74 -9.15
C ASN A 116 -2.54 25.96 -7.63
N PHE A 117 -2.25 27.21 -7.22
CA PHE A 117 -2.11 27.56 -5.81
C PHE A 117 -3.41 27.37 -5.01
N LEU A 118 -4.57 27.25 -5.66
CA LEU A 118 -5.83 26.99 -4.97
C LEU A 118 -5.84 25.63 -4.27
N TYR A 119 -4.97 24.69 -4.64
CA TYR A 119 -4.80 23.41 -3.95
C TYR A 119 -3.91 23.49 -2.70
N LEU A 120 -3.34 24.65 -2.35
CA LEU A 120 -2.60 24.79 -1.10
C LEU A 120 -3.51 24.69 0.13
N ASP A 121 -3.16 23.81 1.07
CA ASP A 121 -3.68 23.88 2.43
C ASP A 121 -2.93 24.99 3.20
N VAL A 122 -3.55 26.16 3.28
CA VAL A 122 -2.94 27.38 3.86
C VAL A 122 -2.60 27.18 5.34
N GLU A 123 -3.44 26.48 6.08
CA GLU A 123 -3.25 26.27 7.52
C GLU A 123 -2.19 25.19 7.82
N ALA A 124 -1.78 24.41 6.82
CA ALA A 124 -0.70 23.42 6.93
C ALA A 124 0.69 24.00 6.60
N LEU A 125 0.77 25.27 6.18
CA LEU A 125 2.05 25.94 5.95
C LEU A 125 2.76 26.18 7.29
N PRO A 126 4.04 25.78 7.45
CA PRO A 126 4.82 26.09 8.65
C PRO A 126 4.84 27.59 8.98
N GLU A 127 4.85 28.44 7.96
CA GLU A 127 4.87 29.90 8.08
C GLU A 127 3.55 30.48 8.61
N TYR A 128 2.42 29.77 8.48
CA TYR A 128 1.13 30.23 8.99
C TYR A 128 1.15 30.39 10.53
N ALA A 129 1.82 29.48 11.24
CA ALA A 129 2.00 29.55 12.68
C ALA A 129 2.76 30.81 13.14
N HIS A 130 3.56 31.40 12.24
CA HIS A 130 4.41 32.56 12.51
C HIS A 130 3.80 33.89 12.04
N SER A 131 2.61 33.89 11.41
CA SER A 131 1.89 35.11 11.03
C SER A 131 0.69 35.34 11.94
N THR A 132 0.89 36.16 12.97
CA THR A 132 -0.20 36.57 13.87
C THR A 132 -1.30 37.31 13.11
N ALA A 133 -0.97 38.10 12.08
CA ALA A 133 -1.95 38.81 11.28
C ALA A 133 -2.84 37.86 10.48
N ALA A 134 -2.26 36.84 9.84
CA ALA A 134 -3.00 35.79 9.14
C ALA A 134 -3.96 35.05 10.09
N GLN A 135 -3.46 34.59 11.25
CA GLN A 135 -4.28 33.89 12.24
C GLN A 135 -5.43 34.75 12.78
N ARG A 136 -5.18 36.04 13.04
CA ARG A 136 -6.23 36.98 13.46
C ARG A 136 -7.30 37.14 12.39
N LEU A 137 -6.92 37.32 11.13
CA LEU A 137 -7.85 37.45 10.01
C LEU A 137 -8.74 36.21 9.89
N VAL A 138 -8.14 35.02 9.90
CA VAL A 138 -8.86 33.74 9.78
C VAL A 138 -9.87 33.58 10.93
N LYS A 139 -9.53 34.00 12.15
CA LYS A 139 -10.43 33.92 13.32
C LYS A 139 -11.57 34.95 13.33
N THR A 140 -11.59 35.93 12.43
CA THR A 140 -12.67 36.93 12.41
C THR A 140 -14.01 36.32 12.04
N LYS A 141 -15.10 36.84 12.63
CA LYS A 141 -16.47 36.39 12.30
C LYS A 141 -16.80 36.57 10.81
N ALA A 142 -16.32 37.64 10.19
CA ALA A 142 -16.55 37.89 8.76
C ALA A 142 -15.86 36.83 7.88
N PHE A 143 -14.61 36.49 8.18
CA PHE A 143 -13.87 35.44 7.48
C PHE A 143 -14.55 34.08 7.64
N GLN A 144 -14.88 33.69 8.88
CA GLN A 144 -15.53 32.40 9.17
C GLN A 144 -16.91 32.27 8.51
N ARG A 145 -17.71 33.36 8.45
CA ARG A 145 -18.99 33.36 7.71
C ARG A 145 -18.78 33.13 6.21
N LYS A 146 -17.81 33.82 5.60
CA LYS A 146 -17.52 33.66 4.17
C LYS A 146 -16.96 32.26 3.87
N LEU A 147 -16.07 31.76 4.72
CA LEU A 147 -15.54 30.40 4.64
C LEU A 147 -16.65 29.36 4.67
N GLU A 148 -17.56 29.44 5.64
CA GLU A 148 -18.68 28.50 5.75
C GLU A 148 -19.62 28.57 4.52
N GLN A 149 -19.88 29.76 4.00
CA GLN A 149 -20.64 29.93 2.75
C GLN A 149 -19.95 29.19 1.57
N LEU A 150 -18.64 29.37 1.41
CA LEU A 150 -17.86 28.73 0.35
C LEU A 150 -17.83 27.21 0.51
N ARG A 151 -17.74 26.70 1.74
CA ARG A 151 -17.80 25.25 2.03
C ARG A 151 -19.15 24.65 1.64
N ARG A 152 -20.25 25.28 2.07
CA ARG A 152 -21.61 24.76 1.86
C ARG A 152 -22.03 24.76 0.40
N ALA A 153 -21.58 25.74 -0.39
CA ALA A 153 -21.97 25.87 -1.80
C ALA A 153 -21.81 24.53 -2.57
N PRO A 154 -22.80 24.13 -3.39
CA PRO A 154 -22.75 22.90 -4.19
C PRO A 154 -21.68 22.97 -5.30
N LEU A 155 -21.37 24.19 -5.74
CA LEU A 155 -20.35 24.49 -6.73
C LEU A 155 -19.15 25.17 -6.07
N VAL A 156 -17.95 24.92 -6.59
CA VAL A 156 -16.75 25.68 -6.25
C VAL A 156 -16.94 27.13 -6.74
N ASP A 157 -16.79 28.06 -5.81
CA ASP A 157 -16.69 29.50 -6.07
C ASP A 157 -15.20 29.87 -6.12
N TYR A 158 -14.60 29.69 -7.30
CA TYR A 158 -13.17 29.94 -7.54
C TYR A 158 -12.77 31.37 -7.18
N ALA A 159 -13.60 32.36 -7.47
CA ALA A 159 -13.32 33.76 -7.17
C ALA A 159 -13.29 33.99 -5.65
N GLY A 160 -14.30 33.51 -4.93
CA GLY A 160 -14.36 33.62 -3.47
C GLY A 160 -13.20 32.91 -2.77
N VAL A 161 -12.85 31.70 -3.21
CA VAL A 161 -11.72 30.93 -2.66
C VAL A 161 -10.39 31.64 -2.93
N THR A 162 -10.20 32.16 -4.15
CA THR A 162 -9.02 32.92 -4.56
C THR A 162 -8.80 34.11 -3.63
N VAL A 163 -9.83 34.92 -3.40
CA VAL A 163 -9.74 36.09 -2.52
C VAL A 163 -9.35 35.69 -1.10
N LEU A 164 -9.95 34.65 -0.52
CA LEU A 164 -9.61 34.22 0.85
C LEU A 164 -8.16 33.71 0.94
N LYS A 165 -7.76 32.78 0.06
CA LYS A 165 -6.42 32.19 0.10
C LYS A 165 -5.34 33.24 -0.18
N GLN A 166 -5.50 34.08 -1.19
CA GLN A 166 -4.52 35.12 -1.51
C GLN A 166 -4.33 36.13 -0.38
N ASN A 167 -5.42 36.60 0.25
CA ASN A 167 -5.33 37.55 1.36
C ASN A 167 -4.49 36.99 2.52
N VAL A 168 -4.73 35.73 2.88
CA VAL A 168 -4.00 35.08 3.98
C VAL A 168 -2.56 34.78 3.58
N LEU A 169 -2.31 34.23 2.39
CA LEU A 169 -0.97 33.95 1.88
C LEU A 169 -0.10 35.21 1.82
N ARG A 170 -0.65 36.35 1.41
CA ARG A 170 0.08 37.63 1.39
C ARG A 170 0.45 38.12 2.80
N LEU A 171 -0.42 37.92 3.79
CA LEU A 171 -0.10 38.24 5.19
C LEU A 171 1.03 37.35 5.71
N ILE A 172 0.96 36.04 5.44
CA ILE A 172 2.01 35.09 5.81
C ILE A 172 3.35 35.51 5.19
N PHE A 173 3.38 35.76 3.87
CA PHE A 173 4.60 36.15 3.17
C PHE A 173 5.19 37.47 3.69
N ARG A 174 4.33 38.46 3.99
CA ARG A 174 4.75 39.76 4.54
C ARG A 174 5.38 39.61 5.93
N ASP A 175 4.76 38.80 6.79
CA ASP A 175 5.17 38.66 8.19
C ASP A 175 6.44 37.81 8.32
N VAL A 176 6.52 36.70 7.57
CA VAL A 176 7.63 35.74 7.68
C VAL A 176 8.80 36.08 6.75
N ARG A 177 8.55 36.78 5.65
CA ARG A 177 9.55 37.16 4.62
C ARG A 177 10.44 35.97 4.23
N PRO A 178 9.85 34.87 3.73
CA PRO A 178 10.59 33.66 3.43
C PRO A 178 11.69 33.97 2.40
N LYS A 179 12.87 33.35 2.59
CA LYS A 179 13.97 33.47 1.64
C LYS A 179 13.62 32.66 0.39
N VAL A 180 13.35 33.35 -0.70
CA VAL A 180 13.19 32.75 -2.03
C VAL A 180 14.43 33.02 -2.88
N GLY A 181 14.78 32.04 -3.72
CA GLY A 181 15.83 32.21 -4.72
C GLY A 181 15.43 33.18 -5.83
N SER A 182 16.13 33.09 -6.98
CA SER A 182 15.69 33.85 -8.16
C SER A 182 14.31 33.35 -8.59
N PRO A 183 13.31 34.24 -8.76
CA PRO A 183 11.98 33.84 -9.20
C PRO A 183 12.02 33.15 -10.57
N SER A 184 11.20 32.11 -10.72
CA SER A 184 10.94 31.43 -11.98
C SER A 184 10.24 32.36 -12.98
N THR A 185 10.31 32.02 -14.28
CA THR A 185 9.59 32.77 -15.33
C THR A 185 8.08 32.77 -15.09
N PHE A 186 7.52 31.68 -14.54
CA PHE A 186 6.12 31.63 -14.11
C PHE A 186 5.82 32.68 -13.03
N ALA A 187 6.62 32.75 -11.97
CA ALA A 187 6.44 33.73 -10.90
C ALA A 187 6.55 35.18 -11.42
N MET A 188 7.45 35.42 -12.39
CA MET A 188 7.57 36.70 -13.08
C MET A 188 6.31 37.04 -13.89
N PHE A 189 5.75 36.06 -14.61
CA PHE A 189 4.51 36.22 -15.36
C PHE A 189 3.34 36.57 -14.43
N GLU A 190 3.19 35.86 -13.31
CA GLU A 190 2.13 36.10 -12.34
C GLU A 190 2.19 37.52 -11.76
N ALA A 191 3.39 37.98 -11.38
CA ALA A 191 3.59 39.35 -10.89
C ALA A 191 3.24 40.42 -11.94
N LEU A 192 3.49 40.14 -13.23
CA LEU A 192 3.10 41.03 -14.32
C LEU A 192 1.60 40.98 -14.59
N ARG A 193 1.00 39.79 -14.57
CA ARG A 193 -0.43 39.59 -14.79
C ARG A 193 -1.26 40.31 -13.74
N GLU A 194 -0.85 40.30 -12.47
CA GLU A 194 -1.53 41.04 -11.41
C GLU A 194 -1.56 42.56 -11.67
N LYS A 195 -0.54 43.09 -12.35
CA LYS A 195 -0.47 44.53 -12.67
C LYS A 195 -1.13 44.89 -14.00
N LEU A 196 -0.97 44.05 -15.02
CA LEU A 196 -1.34 44.36 -16.39
C LEU A 196 -2.68 43.75 -16.81
N GLY A 197 -3.12 42.70 -16.11
CA GLY A 197 -4.30 41.91 -16.47
C GLY A 197 -4.13 41.11 -17.77
N GLY A 198 -5.06 40.20 -18.02
CA GLY A 198 -5.14 39.44 -19.28
C GLY A 198 -3.90 38.58 -19.61
N GLY A 199 -3.85 38.11 -20.85
CA GLY A 199 -2.72 37.35 -21.40
C GLY A 199 -1.63 38.24 -22.00
N TRP A 200 -0.40 37.71 -22.09
CA TRP A 200 0.78 38.48 -22.48
C TRP A 200 0.72 39.09 -23.89
N GLU A 201 -0.06 38.49 -24.81
CA GLU A 201 -0.28 39.02 -26.17
C GLU A 201 -0.80 40.46 -26.15
N ARG A 202 -1.55 40.84 -25.10
CA ARG A 202 -2.14 42.18 -24.93
C ARG A 202 -1.26 43.14 -24.14
N TRP A 203 -0.16 42.68 -23.55
CA TRP A 203 0.72 43.53 -22.77
C TRP A 203 1.50 44.51 -23.66
N PRO A 204 1.98 45.65 -23.12
CA PRO A 204 2.89 46.52 -23.85
C PRO A 204 4.14 45.76 -24.31
N ALA A 205 4.69 46.12 -25.47
CA ALA A 205 5.80 45.40 -26.13
C ALA A 205 7.01 45.14 -25.20
N ALA A 206 7.32 46.10 -24.32
CA ALA A 206 8.41 45.97 -23.36
C ALA A 206 8.27 44.80 -22.37
N TYR A 207 7.06 44.24 -22.19
CA TYR A 207 6.79 43.12 -21.27
C TYR A 207 6.53 41.78 -21.98
N ARG A 208 6.51 41.77 -23.32
CA ARG A 208 6.24 40.54 -24.10
C ARG A 208 7.44 39.59 -24.16
N ASP A 209 8.66 40.10 -24.01
CA ASP A 209 9.87 39.25 -23.88
C ASP A 209 10.22 39.05 -22.39
N PRO A 210 10.19 37.81 -21.88
CA PRO A 210 10.52 37.51 -20.49
C PRO A 210 11.96 37.90 -20.10
N ARG A 211 12.86 38.08 -21.09
CA ARG A 211 14.27 38.45 -20.85
C ARG A 211 14.51 39.95 -20.80
N SER A 212 13.51 40.76 -21.14
CA SER A 212 13.61 42.21 -21.24
C SER A 212 13.99 42.89 -19.90
N ARG A 213 14.59 44.08 -19.99
CA ARG A 213 14.93 44.89 -18.79
C ARG A 213 13.68 45.30 -18.01
N ALA A 214 12.55 45.53 -18.69
CA ALA A 214 11.31 45.93 -18.04
C ALA A 214 10.74 44.80 -17.16
N VAL A 215 10.76 43.56 -17.64
CA VAL A 215 10.35 42.38 -16.88
C VAL A 215 11.24 42.18 -15.66
N ARG A 216 12.57 42.29 -15.79
CA ARG A 216 13.51 42.08 -14.65
C ARG A 216 13.25 43.00 -13.45
N LYS A 217 12.58 44.14 -13.62
CA LYS A 217 12.20 45.05 -12.51
C LYS A 217 11.14 44.43 -11.57
N PHE A 218 10.45 43.38 -12.00
CA PHE A 218 9.39 42.71 -11.23
C PHE A 218 9.89 41.60 -10.30
N LYS A 219 11.20 41.30 -10.28
CA LYS A 219 11.77 40.23 -9.44
C LYS A 219 11.32 40.29 -7.97
N LYS A 220 11.24 41.49 -7.39
CA LYS A 220 10.78 41.66 -6.01
C LYS A 220 9.29 41.31 -5.82
N ALA A 221 8.44 41.64 -6.79
CA ALA A 221 7.02 41.30 -6.76
C ALA A 221 6.79 39.80 -7.02
N ALA A 222 7.62 39.19 -7.87
CA ALA A 222 7.58 37.76 -8.19
C ALA A 222 8.00 36.85 -7.03
N ALA A 223 8.71 37.36 -6.03
CA ALA A 223 9.14 36.60 -4.86
C ALA A 223 7.96 35.92 -4.11
N PHE A 224 6.81 36.58 -4.05
CA PHE A 224 5.59 36.02 -3.46
C PHE A 224 5.12 34.77 -4.23
N HIS A 225 5.01 34.89 -5.55
CA HIS A 225 4.54 33.81 -6.42
C HIS A 225 5.50 32.62 -6.44
N GLU A 226 6.80 32.89 -6.37
CA GLU A 226 7.82 31.86 -6.25
C GLU A 226 7.67 31.06 -4.94
N TRP A 227 7.50 31.74 -3.80
CA TRP A 227 7.24 31.06 -2.51
C TRP A 227 5.96 30.22 -2.56
N VAL A 228 4.89 30.75 -3.14
CA VAL A 228 3.62 30.01 -3.30
C VAL A 228 3.82 28.72 -4.13
N GLN A 229 4.59 28.76 -5.22
CA GLN A 229 4.88 27.57 -6.01
C GLN A 229 5.74 26.55 -5.26
N GLN A 230 6.75 27.00 -4.52
CA GLN A 230 7.58 26.13 -3.69
C GLN A 230 6.76 25.45 -2.59
N ALA A 231 5.85 26.19 -1.95
CA ALA A 231 4.93 25.65 -0.96
C ALA A 231 3.96 24.62 -1.58
N ALA A 232 3.42 24.91 -2.77
CA ALA A 232 2.50 24.01 -3.46
C ALA A 232 3.18 22.70 -3.85
N ARG A 233 4.40 22.79 -4.41
CA ARG A 233 5.23 21.63 -4.73
C ARG A 233 5.55 20.81 -3.48
N GLY A 234 5.99 21.47 -2.40
CA GLY A 234 6.33 20.82 -1.14
C GLY A 234 5.15 20.03 -0.53
N GLN A 235 3.93 20.57 -0.60
CA GLN A 235 2.73 19.85 -0.15
C GLN A 235 2.37 18.66 -1.05
N LEU A 236 2.40 18.83 -2.38
CA LEU A 236 2.13 17.72 -3.31
C LEU A 236 3.14 16.58 -3.15
N ASP A 237 4.43 16.89 -3.03
CA ASP A 237 5.47 15.89 -2.81
C ASP A 237 5.31 15.20 -1.44
N ALA A 238 4.83 15.92 -0.43
CA ALA A 238 4.51 15.34 0.87
C ALA A 238 3.33 14.36 0.81
N VAL A 239 2.36 14.60 -0.07
CA VAL A 239 1.26 13.64 -0.33
C VAL A 239 1.82 12.36 -0.96
N GLN A 240 2.73 12.45 -1.93
CA GLN A 240 3.34 11.27 -2.54
C GLN A 240 4.16 10.46 -1.53
N ARG A 241 5.00 11.12 -0.73
CA ARG A 241 5.75 10.46 0.36
C ARG A 241 4.80 9.76 1.32
N ARG A 242 3.69 10.41 1.69
CA ARG A 242 2.68 9.82 2.57
C ARG A 242 2.03 8.58 1.96
N ALA A 243 1.81 8.55 0.65
CA ALA A 243 1.26 7.38 -0.02
C ALA A 243 2.18 6.16 0.12
N HIS A 244 3.48 6.35 -0.11
CA HIS A 244 4.48 5.30 0.07
C HIS A 244 4.67 4.88 1.53
N GLU A 245 4.65 5.82 2.49
CA GLU A 245 4.65 5.50 3.93
C GLU A 245 3.44 4.64 4.34
N ARG A 246 2.33 4.71 3.59
CA ARG A 246 1.12 3.90 3.79
C ARG A 246 1.11 2.61 2.95
N GLY A 247 2.22 2.28 2.28
CA GLY A 247 2.37 1.03 1.52
C GLY A 247 1.75 1.04 0.13
N MET A 248 1.38 2.21 -0.42
CA MET A 248 0.86 2.29 -1.78
C MET A 248 2.03 2.14 -2.79
N PRO A 249 1.99 1.16 -3.71
CA PRO A 249 3.07 0.91 -4.66
C PRO A 249 3.15 1.95 -5.78
N ILE A 250 2.09 2.73 -6.01
CA ILE A 250 2.07 3.85 -6.97
C ILE A 250 1.84 5.16 -6.20
N GLY A 251 0.81 5.24 -5.36
CA GLY A 251 0.51 6.48 -4.64
C GLY A 251 -0.23 7.48 -5.53
N LEU A 252 0.39 8.59 -5.91
CA LEU A 252 -0.25 9.60 -6.75
C LEU A 252 -0.18 9.24 -8.24
N TYR A 253 -1.32 9.42 -8.87
CA TYR A 253 -1.50 9.45 -10.31
C TYR A 253 -1.93 10.87 -10.69
N VAL A 254 -1.12 11.57 -11.48
CA VAL A 254 -1.42 12.95 -11.90
C VAL A 254 -1.63 13.03 -13.39
N ASP A 255 -2.35 14.06 -13.82
CA ASP A 255 -2.82 14.21 -15.19
C ASP A 255 -2.15 15.36 -15.93
N LEU A 256 -1.58 15.08 -17.10
CA LEU A 256 -0.92 16.05 -17.96
C LEU A 256 -1.85 16.44 -19.11
N ALA A 257 -2.37 17.68 -19.05
CA ALA A 257 -3.16 18.26 -20.12
C ALA A 257 -2.36 18.42 -21.43
N LEU A 258 -3.07 18.27 -22.55
CA LEU A 258 -2.49 18.33 -23.90
C LEU A 258 -1.69 19.60 -24.20
N GLY A 259 -2.15 20.76 -23.74
CA GLY A 259 -1.58 22.06 -24.09
C GLY A 259 -1.70 23.10 -22.98
N ALA A 260 -1.17 24.30 -23.25
CA ALA A 260 -1.28 25.46 -22.37
C ALA A 260 -1.97 26.61 -23.11
N ASP A 261 -2.60 27.52 -22.36
CA ASP A 261 -3.25 28.70 -22.89
C ASP A 261 -2.25 29.58 -23.66
N ARG A 262 -2.68 30.05 -24.83
CA ARG A 262 -1.89 30.91 -25.72
C ARG A 262 -1.38 32.17 -25.04
N GLY A 263 -2.23 32.79 -24.22
CA GLY A 263 -1.92 33.98 -23.44
C GLY A 263 -1.25 33.68 -22.11
N GLY A 264 -0.94 32.42 -21.82
CA GLY A 264 -0.43 31.92 -20.56
C GLY A 264 1.08 32.07 -20.35
N ALA A 265 1.51 31.76 -19.13
CA ALA A 265 2.89 31.88 -18.69
C ALA A 265 3.85 30.95 -19.44
N GLU A 266 3.40 29.75 -19.80
CA GLU A 266 4.24 28.76 -20.49
C GLU A 266 4.59 29.20 -21.90
N VAL A 267 3.59 29.62 -22.67
CA VAL A 267 3.78 30.13 -24.03
C VAL A 267 4.56 31.44 -24.02
N TRP A 268 4.36 32.30 -23.01
CA TRP A 268 5.16 33.51 -22.83
C TRP A 268 6.64 33.23 -22.54
N ALA A 269 6.92 32.15 -21.79
CA ALA A 269 8.28 31.79 -21.40
C ALA A 269 9.11 31.26 -22.58
N ASP A 270 8.50 30.50 -23.49
CA ASP A 270 9.17 29.91 -24.64
C ASP A 270 8.27 29.88 -25.89
N PRO A 271 7.91 31.05 -26.47
CA PRO A 271 6.97 31.12 -27.59
C PRO A 271 7.48 30.42 -28.85
N GLU A 272 8.81 30.27 -28.98
CA GLU A 272 9.44 29.64 -30.14
C GLU A 272 9.23 28.12 -30.19
N SER A 273 8.89 27.49 -29.06
CA SER A 273 8.57 26.06 -29.00
C SER A 273 7.17 25.75 -29.54
N TYR A 274 6.31 26.75 -29.73
CA TYR A 274 4.91 26.59 -30.12
C TYR A 274 4.62 27.10 -31.54
N ALA A 275 3.67 26.45 -32.21
CA ALA A 275 3.10 26.91 -33.46
C ALA A 275 1.94 27.87 -33.20
N LEU A 276 2.24 29.16 -33.01
CA LEU A 276 1.24 30.16 -32.64
C LEU A 276 0.21 30.43 -33.76
N ASP A 277 0.47 30.12 -35.03
CA ASP A 277 -0.53 30.33 -36.08
C ASP A 277 -1.49 29.15 -36.25
N ALA A 278 -1.44 28.17 -35.35
CA ALA A 278 -2.35 27.03 -35.29
C ALA A 278 -2.95 26.83 -33.89
N THR A 279 -4.00 26.05 -33.81
CA THR A 279 -4.65 25.59 -32.57
C THR A 279 -4.88 24.08 -32.64
N CYS A 280 -4.80 23.41 -31.49
CA CYS A 280 -5.13 22.01 -31.33
C CYS A 280 -6.64 21.80 -31.42
N GLY A 281 -7.06 20.69 -32.01
CA GLY A 281 -8.46 20.33 -32.06
C GLY A 281 -8.68 18.87 -32.40
N ALA A 282 -9.91 18.58 -32.82
CA ALA A 282 -10.33 17.30 -33.35
C ALA A 282 -11.18 17.50 -34.62
N PRO A 283 -11.06 16.59 -35.61
CA PRO A 283 -11.92 16.64 -36.79
C PRO A 283 -13.39 16.37 -36.40
N PRO A 284 -14.36 16.70 -37.27
CA PRO A 284 -15.76 16.30 -37.09
C PRO A 284 -15.94 14.80 -36.80
N ASP A 285 -16.76 14.49 -35.78
CA ASP A 285 -17.09 13.12 -35.36
C ASP A 285 -18.61 12.94 -35.07
N GLU A 286 -19.02 11.74 -34.63
CA GLU A 286 -20.42 11.39 -34.36
C GLU A 286 -21.04 12.20 -33.21
N PHE A 287 -20.24 12.57 -32.20
CA PHE A 287 -20.70 13.32 -31.03
C PHE A 287 -20.60 14.84 -31.25
N ASN A 288 -19.64 15.27 -32.06
CA ASN A 288 -19.34 16.66 -32.40
C ASN A 288 -19.22 16.81 -33.92
N PRO A 289 -20.36 16.93 -34.64
CA PRO A 289 -20.38 16.99 -36.11
C PRO A 289 -19.71 18.25 -36.69
N ARG A 290 -19.37 19.23 -35.85
CA ARG A 290 -18.63 20.44 -36.24
C ARG A 290 -17.13 20.35 -36.01
N GLY A 291 -16.63 19.26 -35.45
CA GLY A 291 -15.27 19.17 -34.91
C GLY A 291 -15.11 20.02 -33.65
N GLN A 292 -13.90 20.05 -33.12
CA GLN A 292 -13.57 20.77 -31.89
C GLN A 292 -12.33 21.64 -32.09
N ASP A 293 -12.37 22.89 -31.65
CA ASP A 293 -11.21 23.76 -31.47
C ASP A 293 -10.99 23.97 -29.97
N TRP A 294 -9.85 23.51 -29.46
CA TRP A 294 -9.54 23.59 -28.04
C TRP A 294 -8.82 24.90 -27.66
N GLY A 295 -8.48 25.74 -28.65
CA GLY A 295 -7.86 27.05 -28.43
C GLY A 295 -6.39 27.03 -27.99
N LEU A 296 -5.75 25.85 -27.95
CA LEU A 296 -4.39 25.65 -27.43
C LEU A 296 -3.38 25.65 -28.58
N PRO A 297 -2.30 26.44 -28.55
CA PRO A 297 -1.24 26.33 -29.55
C PRO A 297 -0.48 25.00 -29.37
N PRO A 298 -0.29 24.21 -30.45
CA PRO A 298 0.49 22.99 -30.39
C PRO A 298 1.99 23.28 -30.29
N TYR A 299 2.77 22.34 -29.75
CA TYR A 299 4.23 22.38 -29.91
C TYR A 299 4.61 22.27 -31.38
N SER A 300 5.60 23.04 -31.84
CA SER A 300 6.17 22.81 -33.17
C SER A 300 7.06 21.57 -33.14
N PRO A 301 6.80 20.52 -33.95
CA PRO A 301 7.67 19.35 -34.01
C PRO A 301 9.08 19.73 -34.53
N ARG A 302 9.20 20.78 -35.34
CA ARG A 302 10.50 21.32 -35.79
C ARG A 302 11.27 21.95 -34.64
N ALA A 303 10.60 22.76 -33.81
CA ALA A 303 11.22 23.41 -32.66
C ALA A 303 11.62 22.41 -31.56
N LEU A 304 10.76 21.43 -31.27
CA LEU A 304 11.07 20.34 -30.35
C LEU A 304 12.35 19.61 -30.77
N ARG A 305 12.43 19.16 -32.03
CA ARG A 305 13.61 18.46 -32.52
C ARG A 305 14.86 19.35 -32.57
N ALA A 306 14.71 20.63 -32.92
CA ALA A 306 15.82 21.59 -32.93
C ALA A 306 16.40 21.88 -31.55
N SER A 307 15.59 21.81 -30.50
CA SER A 307 16.00 22.03 -29.11
C SER A 307 16.41 20.74 -28.38
N GLY A 308 16.45 19.60 -29.07
CA GLY A 308 16.72 18.30 -28.43
C GLY A 308 15.63 17.89 -27.44
N TYR A 309 14.37 18.23 -27.73
CA TYR A 309 13.19 17.91 -26.93
C TYR A 309 13.16 18.54 -25.52
N ARG A 310 13.96 19.58 -25.25
CA ARG A 310 14.06 20.25 -23.94
C ARG A 310 12.70 20.56 -23.32
N ALA A 311 11.80 21.21 -24.07
CA ALA A 311 10.48 21.61 -23.56
C ALA A 311 9.63 20.41 -23.13
N PHE A 312 9.71 19.29 -23.87
CA PHE A 312 9.01 18.06 -23.51
C PHE A 312 9.63 17.38 -22.27
N VAL A 313 10.96 17.34 -22.18
CA VAL A 313 11.68 16.84 -21.00
C VAL A 313 11.31 17.63 -19.74
N GLU A 314 11.34 18.96 -19.81
CA GLU A 314 10.98 19.83 -18.68
C GLU A 314 9.51 19.62 -18.27
N LEU A 315 8.62 19.45 -19.25
CA LEU A 315 7.21 19.16 -19.01
C LEU A 315 7.01 17.84 -18.25
N LEU A 316 7.69 16.76 -18.67
CA LEU A 316 7.61 15.47 -17.99
C LEU A 316 8.19 15.57 -16.57
N ARG A 317 9.34 16.22 -16.39
CA ARG A 317 9.99 16.38 -15.07
C ARG A 317 9.17 17.18 -14.08
N ALA A 318 8.41 18.17 -14.55
CA ALA A 318 7.53 18.98 -13.71
C ALA A 318 6.29 18.20 -13.24
N ASN A 319 5.90 17.15 -13.97
CA ASN A 319 4.65 16.44 -13.77
C ASN A 319 4.78 15.00 -13.29
N MET A 320 5.92 14.33 -13.46
CA MET A 320 6.11 12.96 -12.97
C MET A 320 6.36 12.94 -11.45
N PRO A 321 5.40 12.50 -10.61
CA PRO A 321 5.67 12.22 -9.21
C PRO A 321 6.68 11.09 -9.11
N GLU A 322 7.63 11.22 -8.18
CA GLU A 322 8.61 10.16 -7.94
C GLU A 322 7.92 8.92 -7.35
N GLY A 323 8.11 7.77 -8.00
CA GLY A 323 7.45 6.52 -7.63
C GLY A 323 5.95 6.45 -7.96
N GLY A 324 5.39 7.45 -8.65
CA GLY A 324 3.95 7.55 -8.93
C GLY A 324 3.54 7.18 -10.36
N ALA A 325 2.49 7.82 -10.85
CA ALA A 325 1.98 7.63 -12.20
C ALA A 325 1.60 8.94 -12.89
N LEU A 326 1.69 8.96 -14.23
CA LEU A 326 1.35 10.08 -15.09
C LEU A 326 0.32 9.65 -16.15
N ARG A 327 -0.82 10.34 -16.24
CA ARG A 327 -1.70 10.31 -17.41
C ARG A 327 -1.17 11.30 -18.45
N ILE A 328 -1.06 10.87 -19.69
CA ILE A 328 -0.89 11.78 -20.83
C ILE A 328 -2.24 11.89 -21.53
N ASP A 329 -2.85 13.06 -21.42
CA ASP A 329 -4.07 13.41 -22.13
C ASP A 329 -3.82 13.43 -23.64
N HIS A 330 -4.73 12.83 -24.41
CA HIS A 330 -4.65 12.73 -25.87
C HIS A 330 -3.28 12.21 -26.34
N VAL A 331 -2.89 11.00 -25.88
CA VAL A 331 -1.54 10.43 -26.10
C VAL A 331 -1.17 10.30 -27.58
N MET A 332 -2.17 10.31 -28.47
CA MET A 332 -2.01 10.39 -29.91
C MET A 332 -1.11 11.55 -30.34
N ALA A 333 -1.05 12.65 -29.57
CA ALA A 333 -0.19 13.80 -29.81
C ALA A 333 1.30 13.45 -29.94
N LEU A 334 1.75 12.31 -29.41
CA LEU A 334 3.12 11.81 -29.62
C LEU A 334 3.37 11.39 -31.08
N SER A 335 2.32 11.05 -31.82
CA SER A 335 2.39 10.60 -33.22
C SER A 335 1.78 11.60 -34.20
N ARG A 336 0.61 12.14 -33.87
CA ARG A 336 -0.09 13.13 -34.69
C ARG A 336 -1.02 13.99 -33.85
N LEU A 337 -1.23 15.22 -34.28
CA LEU A 337 -2.23 16.10 -33.69
C LEU A 337 -2.99 16.82 -34.78
N TYR A 338 -4.30 16.96 -34.62
CA TYR A 338 -5.13 17.70 -35.57
C TYR A 338 -4.96 19.20 -35.30
N TRP A 339 -4.41 19.90 -36.28
CA TRP A 339 -4.17 21.33 -36.20
C TRP A 339 -5.20 22.07 -37.03
N ILE A 340 -5.68 23.19 -36.50
CA ILE A 340 -6.57 24.11 -37.20
C ILE A 340 -5.82 25.44 -37.36
N PRO A 341 -5.77 26.05 -38.57
CA PRO A 341 -5.22 27.38 -38.73
C PRO A 341 -5.94 28.39 -37.83
N ARG A 342 -5.21 29.31 -37.20
CA ARG A 342 -5.81 30.28 -36.27
C ARG A 342 -6.95 31.06 -36.93
N GLY A 343 -8.13 31.02 -36.30
CA GLY A 343 -9.34 31.71 -36.77
C GLY A 343 -10.14 30.94 -37.83
N ALA A 344 -9.66 29.77 -38.28
CA ALA A 344 -10.45 28.87 -39.11
C ALA A 344 -11.44 28.04 -38.29
N LYS A 345 -12.41 27.42 -38.95
CA LYS A 345 -13.34 26.46 -38.34
C LYS A 345 -12.67 25.10 -38.15
N ALA A 346 -13.17 24.30 -37.21
CA ALA A 346 -12.57 23.01 -36.87
C ALA A 346 -12.65 21.96 -38.00
N ASP A 347 -13.52 22.12 -39.00
CA ASP A 347 -13.56 21.29 -40.20
C ASP A 347 -12.47 21.65 -41.23
N ALA A 348 -11.80 22.80 -41.06
CA ALA A 348 -10.71 23.28 -41.91
C ALA A 348 -9.32 23.02 -41.29
N GLY A 349 -9.16 21.90 -40.59
CA GLY A 349 -7.88 21.46 -40.03
C GLY A 349 -7.28 20.23 -40.75
N GLY A 350 -6.16 19.75 -40.22
CA GLY A 350 -5.48 18.56 -40.72
C GLY A 350 -4.46 17.99 -39.74
N TYR A 351 -4.10 16.71 -39.90
CA TYR A 351 -3.12 16.06 -39.03
C TYR A 351 -1.67 16.49 -39.34
N VAL A 352 -0.96 16.91 -38.30
CA VAL A 352 0.49 17.13 -38.29
C VAL A 352 1.16 16.01 -37.53
N HIS A 353 2.14 15.36 -38.16
CA HIS A 353 2.90 14.26 -37.56
C HIS A 353 4.00 14.74 -36.63
N TYR A 354 4.20 14.00 -35.54
CA TYR A 354 5.25 14.16 -34.56
C TYR A 354 6.21 12.95 -34.61
N PRO A 355 7.48 13.13 -34.22
CA PRO A 355 8.47 12.06 -34.22
C PRO A 355 8.21 11.10 -33.06
N VAL A 356 7.26 10.17 -33.24
CA VAL A 356 6.75 9.28 -32.18
C VAL A 356 7.86 8.47 -31.52
N ASP A 357 8.79 7.92 -32.29
CA ASP A 357 9.85 7.08 -31.74
C ASP A 357 10.82 7.90 -30.85
N ASP A 358 11.14 9.13 -31.25
CA ASP A 358 11.96 10.05 -30.46
C ASP A 358 11.23 10.45 -29.16
N LEU A 359 9.94 10.79 -29.25
CA LEU A 359 9.15 11.21 -28.10
C LEU A 359 8.90 10.06 -27.11
N LEU A 360 8.70 8.83 -27.60
CA LEU A 360 8.60 7.64 -26.76
C LEU A 360 9.92 7.32 -26.07
N ALA A 361 11.07 7.48 -26.75
CA ALA A 361 12.38 7.31 -26.13
C ALA A 361 12.61 8.32 -24.99
N VAL A 362 12.26 9.60 -25.21
CA VAL A 362 12.32 10.63 -24.17
C VAL A 362 11.38 10.29 -23.01
N LEU A 363 10.14 9.89 -23.30
CA LEU A 363 9.15 9.52 -22.30
C LEU A 363 9.60 8.35 -21.43
N ALA A 364 10.13 7.28 -22.06
CA ALA A 364 10.65 6.11 -21.37
C ALA A 364 11.84 6.45 -20.47
N ALA A 365 12.76 7.32 -20.93
CA ALA A 365 13.91 7.76 -20.16
C ALA A 365 13.50 8.52 -18.89
N GLU A 366 12.59 9.50 -19.02
CA GLU A 366 12.12 10.31 -17.87
C GLU A 366 11.25 9.47 -16.92
N SER A 367 10.40 8.59 -17.46
CA SER A 367 9.58 7.64 -16.70
C SER A 367 10.46 6.73 -15.82
N ARG A 368 11.53 6.16 -16.38
CA ARG A 368 12.50 5.35 -15.63
C ARG A 368 13.26 6.15 -14.58
N ALA A 369 13.71 7.36 -14.92
CA ALA A 369 14.45 8.22 -14.00
C ALA A 369 13.62 8.58 -12.76
N ARG A 370 12.31 8.74 -12.91
CA ARG A 370 11.37 9.06 -11.83
C ARG A 370 10.68 7.85 -11.21
N LYS A 371 10.92 6.65 -11.72
CA LYS A 371 10.12 5.45 -11.38
C LYS A 371 8.61 5.72 -11.50
N CYS A 372 8.21 6.39 -12.58
CA CYS A 372 6.84 6.86 -12.79
C CYS A 372 6.15 6.03 -13.87
N LEU A 373 5.08 5.32 -13.51
CA LEU A 373 4.22 4.61 -14.47
C LEU A 373 3.57 5.60 -15.44
N VAL A 374 3.36 5.20 -16.70
CA VAL A 374 2.72 6.05 -17.71
C VAL A 374 1.45 5.42 -18.24
N ILE A 375 0.38 6.19 -18.24
CA ILE A 375 -0.93 5.85 -18.81
C ILE A 375 -1.19 6.84 -19.95
N GLY A 376 -1.43 6.33 -21.15
CA GLY A 376 -1.84 7.14 -22.30
C GLY A 376 -3.34 7.09 -22.46
N GLU A 377 -4.00 8.25 -22.44
CA GLU A 377 -5.39 8.30 -22.86
C GLU A 377 -5.45 8.15 -24.39
N ASP A 378 -5.88 6.96 -24.82
CA ASP A 378 -5.93 6.54 -26.22
C ASP A 378 -7.37 6.28 -26.68
N LEU A 379 -8.28 7.23 -26.41
CA LEU A 379 -9.67 7.20 -26.86
C LEU A 379 -9.84 7.82 -28.25
N GLY A 380 -10.96 7.49 -28.89
CA GLY A 380 -11.25 7.89 -30.26
C GLY A 380 -10.51 7.07 -31.31
N THR A 381 -10.25 7.67 -32.48
CA THR A 381 -9.70 6.98 -33.65
C THR A 381 -8.18 6.79 -33.55
N VAL A 382 -7.77 5.69 -32.91
CA VAL A 382 -6.37 5.30 -32.73
C VAL A 382 -6.03 4.07 -33.57
N SER A 383 -4.96 4.15 -34.37
CA SER A 383 -4.52 3.01 -35.19
C SER A 383 -3.97 1.87 -34.33
N ALA A 384 -4.12 0.63 -34.81
CA ALA A 384 -3.55 -0.55 -34.15
C ALA A 384 -2.02 -0.44 -34.01
N ASP A 385 -1.33 0.09 -35.03
CA ASP A 385 0.12 0.34 -34.98
C ASP A 385 0.51 1.25 -33.81
N LEU A 386 -0.20 2.37 -33.61
CA LEU A 386 0.10 3.30 -32.53
C LEU A 386 -0.13 2.65 -31.16
N ARG A 387 -1.23 1.89 -30.97
CA ARG A 387 -1.47 1.15 -29.72
C ARG A 387 -0.36 0.13 -29.45
N THR A 388 0.09 -0.59 -30.49
CA THR A 388 1.22 -1.53 -30.38
C THR A 388 2.50 -0.82 -29.97
N LYS A 389 2.82 0.34 -30.56
CA LYS A 389 3.99 1.14 -30.19
C LYS A 389 3.93 1.64 -28.74
N LEU A 390 2.77 2.14 -28.30
CA LEU A 390 2.55 2.59 -26.92
C LEU A 390 2.75 1.45 -25.92
N ASN A 391 2.11 0.30 -26.13
CA ASN A 391 2.24 -0.87 -25.26
C ASN A 391 3.68 -1.43 -25.26
N THR A 392 4.36 -1.42 -26.43
CA THR A 392 5.76 -1.82 -26.56
C THR A 392 6.69 -0.89 -25.80
N ALA A 393 6.37 0.41 -25.72
CA ALA A 393 7.06 1.39 -24.92
C ALA A 393 6.63 1.39 -23.43
N GLY A 394 5.75 0.48 -23.00
CA GLY A 394 5.31 0.37 -21.61
C GLY A 394 4.29 1.44 -21.17
N VAL A 395 3.62 2.10 -22.12
CA VAL A 395 2.51 3.02 -21.84
C VAL A 395 1.21 2.22 -21.74
N LEU A 396 0.49 2.32 -20.63
CA LEU A 396 -0.79 1.64 -20.45
C LEU A 396 -1.90 2.34 -21.25
N SER A 397 -2.77 1.55 -21.87
CA SER A 397 -3.98 2.02 -22.56
C SER A 397 -5.07 2.46 -21.57
N TYR A 398 -6.06 3.23 -22.01
CA TYR A 398 -7.15 3.74 -21.17
C TYR A 398 -8.52 3.24 -21.66
N ARG A 399 -9.27 2.53 -20.81
CA ARG A 399 -10.47 1.74 -21.18
C ARG A 399 -11.70 2.11 -20.34
N PRO A 400 -12.47 3.15 -20.70
CA PRO A 400 -13.77 3.45 -20.09
C PRO A 400 -14.81 2.40 -20.50
N LEU A 401 -15.49 1.80 -19.54
CA LEU A 401 -16.52 0.76 -19.75
C LEU A 401 -17.56 1.18 -20.78
N LEU A 402 -17.99 2.45 -20.77
CA LEU A 402 -19.00 3.00 -21.69
C LEU A 402 -18.64 2.83 -23.18
N PHE A 403 -17.37 2.67 -23.53
CA PHE A 403 -16.89 2.55 -24.91
C PHE A 403 -16.52 1.12 -25.33
N GLU A 404 -16.48 0.18 -24.38
CA GLU A 404 -15.97 -1.16 -24.65
C GLU A 404 -17.11 -2.09 -25.07
N LYS A 405 -17.40 -2.07 -26.38
CA LYS A 405 -18.45 -2.88 -27.02
C LYS A 405 -17.87 -3.89 -28.03
N GLN A 406 -18.50 -5.05 -28.14
CA GLN A 406 -18.23 -6.04 -29.19
C GLN A 406 -18.89 -5.62 -30.53
N ALA A 407 -18.53 -6.32 -31.62
CA ALA A 407 -19.06 -6.02 -32.95
C ALA A 407 -20.59 -6.17 -33.07
N ASN A 408 -21.21 -7.01 -32.23
CA ASN A 408 -22.66 -7.18 -32.15
C ASN A 408 -23.35 -6.08 -31.29
N GLY A 409 -22.59 -5.17 -30.70
CA GLY A 409 -23.07 -4.08 -29.85
C GLY A 409 -23.22 -4.42 -28.36
N ASP A 410 -22.95 -5.67 -27.94
CA ASP A 410 -22.94 -6.04 -26.52
C ASP A 410 -21.71 -5.47 -25.81
N MET A 411 -21.79 -5.26 -24.49
CA MET A 411 -20.62 -4.84 -23.71
C MET A 411 -19.56 -5.95 -23.73
N ALA A 412 -18.29 -5.57 -23.89
CA ALA A 412 -17.19 -6.53 -23.91
C ALA A 412 -17.07 -7.25 -22.55
N PRO A 413 -17.00 -8.59 -22.51
CA PRO A 413 -16.83 -9.36 -21.27
C PRO A 413 -15.50 -8.99 -20.59
N PRO A 414 -15.37 -9.12 -19.25
CA PRO A 414 -14.18 -8.68 -18.54
C PRO A 414 -12.87 -9.26 -19.09
N GLU A 415 -12.88 -10.49 -19.60
CA GLU A 415 -11.74 -11.22 -20.14
C GLU A 415 -11.24 -10.65 -21.49
N ALA A 416 -12.08 -9.90 -22.20
CA ALA A 416 -11.72 -9.27 -23.48
C ALA A 416 -10.87 -8.00 -23.31
N TYR A 417 -10.79 -7.45 -22.10
CA TYR A 417 -10.00 -6.25 -21.85
C TYR A 417 -8.50 -6.55 -21.89
N PRO A 418 -7.67 -5.65 -22.45
CA PRO A 418 -6.22 -5.85 -22.46
C PRO A 418 -5.63 -5.72 -21.06
N ARG A 419 -4.61 -6.54 -20.76
CA ARG A 419 -3.88 -6.46 -19.49
C ARG A 419 -3.12 -5.13 -19.33
N ASP A 420 -2.46 -4.66 -20.38
CA ASP A 420 -1.66 -3.41 -20.38
C ASP A 420 -2.55 -2.17 -20.49
N ALA A 421 -3.48 -2.03 -19.55
CA ALA A 421 -4.44 -0.94 -19.52
C ALA A 421 -4.85 -0.54 -18.10
N LEU A 422 -5.44 0.65 -18.03
CA LEU A 422 -6.27 1.14 -16.96
C LEU A 422 -7.73 1.05 -17.39
N VAL A 423 -8.59 0.46 -16.55
CA VAL A 423 -10.05 0.43 -16.76
C VAL A 423 -10.76 1.36 -15.77
N CYS A 424 -11.82 2.02 -16.22
CA CYS A 424 -12.72 2.83 -15.39
C CYS A 424 -14.15 2.69 -15.89
N VAL A 425 -15.15 3.07 -15.08
CA VAL A 425 -16.55 3.04 -15.53
C VAL A 425 -16.80 4.19 -16.51
N SER A 426 -16.45 5.40 -16.09
CA SER A 426 -16.58 6.63 -16.87
C SER A 426 -15.34 7.53 -16.68
N THR A 427 -15.38 8.71 -17.29
CA THR A 427 -14.35 9.75 -17.15
C THR A 427 -14.99 11.07 -16.71
N HIS A 428 -14.18 12.11 -16.53
CA HIS A 428 -14.70 13.42 -16.12
C HIS A 428 -15.41 14.17 -17.26
N ASP A 429 -15.19 13.76 -18.52
CA ASP A 429 -15.83 14.30 -19.73
C ASP A 429 -17.11 13.56 -20.10
N LEU A 430 -17.37 12.43 -19.45
CA LEU A 430 -18.49 11.56 -19.71
C LEU A 430 -19.53 11.65 -18.59
N PRO A 431 -20.79 11.30 -18.86
CA PRO A 431 -21.77 11.15 -17.79
C PRO A 431 -21.32 10.13 -16.75
N THR A 432 -21.72 10.34 -15.50
CA THR A 432 -21.67 9.27 -14.49
C THR A 432 -22.51 8.09 -14.96
N TRP A 433 -22.24 6.88 -14.47
CA TRP A 433 -23.02 5.69 -14.79
C TRP A 433 -24.51 5.90 -14.55
N ARG A 434 -24.86 6.52 -13.42
CA ARG A 434 -26.24 6.87 -13.10
C ARG A 434 -26.80 7.93 -14.07
N GLY A 435 -26.03 8.97 -14.38
CA GLY A 435 -26.44 10.01 -15.32
C GLY A 435 -26.69 9.46 -16.73
N TYR A 436 -25.84 8.54 -17.20
CA TYR A 436 -25.95 7.91 -18.51
C TYR A 436 -27.25 7.10 -18.64
N TRP A 437 -27.53 6.23 -17.68
CA TRP A 437 -28.75 5.40 -17.69
C TRP A 437 -30.03 6.16 -17.36
N ALA A 438 -29.93 7.31 -16.68
CA ALA A 438 -31.03 8.25 -16.52
C ALA A 438 -31.26 9.13 -17.76
N GLU A 439 -30.45 8.97 -18.82
CA GLU A 439 -30.46 9.82 -20.03
C GLU A 439 -30.23 11.33 -19.74
N HIS A 440 -29.64 11.67 -18.59
CA HIS A 440 -29.46 13.06 -18.13
C HIS A 440 -28.47 13.84 -19.01
N ASP A 441 -27.44 13.17 -19.53
CA ASP A 441 -26.53 13.76 -20.51
C ASP A 441 -27.25 14.08 -21.82
N LEU A 442 -28.17 13.23 -22.25
CA LEU A 442 -28.96 13.47 -23.47
C LEU A 442 -29.92 14.64 -23.26
N ASP A 443 -30.55 14.76 -22.09
CA ASP A 443 -31.39 15.93 -21.74
C ASP A 443 -30.59 17.23 -21.78
N LEU A 444 -29.35 17.22 -21.28
CA LEU A 444 -28.46 18.38 -21.32
C LEU A 444 -28.01 18.69 -22.76
N ARG A 445 -27.55 17.69 -23.50
CA ARG A 445 -27.07 17.85 -24.87
C ARG A 445 -28.18 18.32 -25.81
N ASP A 446 -29.37 17.76 -25.70
CA ASP A 446 -30.54 18.13 -26.52
C ASP A 446 -30.94 19.59 -26.29
N ARG A 447 -31.06 20.00 -25.02
CA ARG A 447 -31.32 21.41 -24.66
C ARG A 447 -30.28 22.39 -25.16
N LEU A 448 -29.04 21.96 -25.31
CA LEU A 448 -27.92 22.78 -25.76
C LEU A 448 -27.63 22.65 -27.27
N GLY A 449 -28.38 21.82 -28.01
CA GLY A 449 -28.15 21.57 -29.43
C GLY A 449 -26.84 20.83 -29.74
N LEU A 450 -26.40 19.97 -28.82
CA LEU A 450 -25.17 19.16 -28.90
C LEU A 450 -25.45 17.70 -29.32
N THR A 451 -26.60 17.44 -29.91
CA THR A 451 -26.99 16.14 -30.46
C THR A 451 -27.65 16.33 -31.81
N VAL A 452 -27.43 15.38 -32.72
CA VAL A 452 -27.97 15.40 -34.09
C VAL A 452 -29.35 14.74 -34.14
N ASP A 453 -29.53 13.64 -33.41
CA ASP A 453 -30.77 12.88 -33.34
C ASP A 453 -30.95 12.30 -31.92
N ALA A 454 -31.43 13.15 -31.01
CA ALA A 454 -31.65 12.79 -29.61
C ALA A 454 -32.61 11.59 -29.47
N LYS A 455 -33.59 11.46 -30.36
CA LYS A 455 -34.57 10.37 -30.33
C LYS A 455 -33.90 9.03 -30.62
N LYS A 456 -33.04 8.98 -31.63
CA LYS A 456 -32.25 7.79 -31.97
C LYS A 456 -31.26 7.42 -30.85
N GLU A 457 -30.53 8.39 -30.30
CA GLU A 457 -29.58 8.13 -29.20
C GLU A 457 -30.29 7.55 -27.96
N ARG A 458 -31.47 8.07 -27.59
CA ARG A 458 -32.28 7.51 -26.49
C ARG A 458 -32.78 6.10 -26.80
N GLN A 459 -33.22 5.85 -28.03
CA GLN A 459 -33.67 4.52 -28.40
C GLN A 459 -32.53 3.50 -28.29
N LEU A 460 -31.35 3.82 -28.84
CA LEU A 460 -30.16 2.99 -28.71
C LEU A 460 -29.80 2.70 -27.25
N ARG A 461 -29.96 3.70 -26.37
CA ARG A 461 -29.67 3.52 -24.94
C ARG A 461 -30.66 2.61 -24.24
N ARG A 462 -31.95 2.71 -24.56
CA ARG A 462 -32.97 1.78 -24.05
C ARG A 462 -32.71 0.35 -24.53
N ASP A 463 -32.34 0.20 -25.80
CA ASP A 463 -32.00 -1.11 -26.37
C ASP A 463 -30.72 -1.71 -25.72
N ASP A 464 -29.80 -0.87 -25.24
CA ASP A 464 -28.58 -1.31 -24.55
C ASP A 464 -28.86 -1.87 -23.14
N ILE A 465 -30.00 -1.57 -22.50
CA ILE A 465 -30.35 -2.12 -21.18
C ILE A 465 -30.48 -3.65 -21.24
N GLU A 466 -31.18 -4.18 -22.25
CA GLU A 466 -31.33 -5.62 -22.44
C GLU A 466 -29.97 -6.30 -22.69
N LYS A 467 -29.04 -5.59 -23.33
CA LYS A 467 -27.68 -6.09 -23.60
C LYS A 467 -26.81 -6.12 -22.34
N LEU A 468 -27.00 -5.19 -21.41
CA LEU A 468 -26.32 -5.21 -20.11
C LEU A 468 -26.67 -6.49 -19.33
N GLU A 469 -27.95 -6.84 -19.27
CA GLU A 469 -28.42 -7.99 -18.49
C GLU A 469 -27.81 -9.30 -19.02
N ARG A 470 -27.65 -9.43 -20.34
CA ARG A 470 -27.01 -10.59 -20.99
C ARG A 470 -25.58 -10.84 -20.53
N VAL A 471 -24.85 -9.80 -20.13
CA VAL A 471 -23.47 -9.91 -19.62
C VAL A 471 -23.39 -9.79 -18.09
N GLY A 472 -24.52 -9.83 -17.40
CA GLY A 472 -24.60 -9.73 -15.94
C GLY A 472 -24.30 -8.33 -15.40
N LEU A 473 -24.50 -7.29 -16.20
CA LEU A 473 -24.46 -5.89 -15.77
C LEU A 473 -25.87 -5.38 -15.46
N THR A 474 -25.95 -4.38 -14.58
CA THR A 474 -27.17 -3.61 -14.33
C THR A 474 -26.87 -2.11 -14.38
N PRO A 475 -27.90 -1.25 -14.53
CA PRO A 475 -27.73 0.20 -14.43
C PRO A 475 -27.26 0.71 -13.04
N LYS A 476 -27.06 -0.15 -12.04
CA LYS A 476 -26.54 0.24 -10.73
C LYS A 476 -25.02 0.47 -10.78
N PRO A 477 -24.49 1.59 -10.23
CA PRO A 477 -23.05 1.86 -10.22
C PRO A 477 -22.20 0.76 -9.58
N ALA A 478 -22.68 0.12 -8.51
CA ALA A 478 -21.99 -1.00 -7.86
C ALA A 478 -21.77 -2.19 -8.81
N SER A 479 -22.72 -2.46 -9.71
CA SER A 479 -22.62 -3.52 -10.72
C SER A 479 -21.52 -3.22 -11.74
N ALA A 480 -21.43 -1.97 -12.22
CA ALA A 480 -20.37 -1.54 -13.13
C ALA A 480 -18.97 -1.63 -12.50
N HIS A 481 -18.85 -1.24 -11.22
CA HIS A 481 -17.58 -1.32 -10.49
C HIS A 481 -17.15 -2.77 -10.22
N ALA A 482 -18.08 -3.64 -9.81
CA ALA A 482 -17.82 -5.07 -9.68
C ALA A 482 -17.44 -5.71 -11.02
N TYR A 483 -18.00 -5.23 -12.14
CA TYR A 483 -17.67 -5.71 -13.47
C TYR A 483 -16.23 -5.36 -13.88
N ILE A 484 -15.85 -4.07 -13.78
CA ILE A 484 -14.48 -3.66 -14.13
C ILE A 484 -13.46 -4.26 -13.17
N ALA A 485 -13.85 -4.59 -11.92
CA ALA A 485 -12.98 -5.26 -10.95
C ALA A 485 -12.52 -6.66 -11.42
N ARG A 486 -13.26 -7.34 -12.31
CA ARG A 486 -12.90 -8.67 -12.83
C ARG A 486 -11.90 -8.65 -14.00
N THR A 487 -11.78 -7.53 -14.73
CA THR A 487 -10.93 -7.43 -15.93
C THR A 487 -9.45 -7.76 -15.66
N PRO A 488 -8.66 -8.22 -16.63
CA PRO A 488 -7.23 -8.47 -16.43
C PRO A 488 -6.36 -7.20 -16.42
N CYS A 489 -6.93 -6.00 -16.64
CA CYS A 489 -6.20 -4.73 -16.70
C CYS A 489 -5.29 -4.53 -15.46
N LYS A 490 -4.12 -3.92 -15.64
CA LYS A 490 -3.20 -3.62 -14.55
C LYS A 490 -3.81 -2.68 -13.51
N LEU A 491 -4.59 -1.68 -13.94
CA LEU A 491 -5.24 -0.71 -13.06
C LEU A 491 -6.77 -0.71 -13.25
N ALA A 492 -7.51 -0.55 -12.16
CA ALA A 492 -8.94 -0.20 -12.18
C ALA A 492 -9.19 1.04 -11.30
N LEU A 493 -9.80 2.10 -11.83
CA LEU A 493 -10.07 3.33 -11.07
C LEU A 493 -11.57 3.55 -10.82
N ILE A 494 -11.90 3.89 -9.57
CA ILE A 494 -13.23 4.29 -9.11
C ILE A 494 -13.35 5.81 -9.24
N GLN A 495 -14.42 6.29 -9.86
CA GLN A 495 -14.82 7.69 -9.73
C GLN A 495 -15.74 7.85 -8.52
N PRO A 496 -15.42 8.74 -7.56
CA PRO A 496 -16.28 8.96 -6.40
C PRO A 496 -17.70 9.41 -6.74
N GLU A 497 -17.89 10.08 -7.88
CA GLU A 497 -19.19 10.48 -8.40
C GLU A 497 -20.09 9.25 -8.62
N ASP A 498 -19.57 8.20 -9.27
CA ASP A 498 -20.33 6.96 -9.46
C ASP A 498 -20.52 6.19 -8.15
N MET A 499 -19.47 6.12 -7.32
CA MET A 499 -19.54 5.48 -6.01
C MET A 499 -20.60 6.10 -5.11
N LEU A 500 -20.80 7.42 -5.19
CA LEU A 500 -21.81 8.17 -4.44
C LEU A 500 -23.11 8.39 -5.21
N GLU A 501 -23.29 7.65 -6.32
CA GLU A 501 -24.46 7.68 -7.20
C GLU A 501 -24.89 9.09 -7.66
N VAL A 502 -23.91 9.96 -7.93
CA VAL A 502 -24.15 11.31 -8.45
C VAL A 502 -24.67 11.22 -9.89
N ILE A 503 -25.71 12.00 -10.21
CA ILE A 503 -26.27 12.08 -11.58
C ILE A 503 -25.51 13.08 -12.46
N GLU A 504 -24.99 14.14 -11.84
CA GLU A 504 -24.37 15.27 -12.52
C GLU A 504 -22.94 14.94 -12.94
N GLN A 505 -22.58 15.26 -14.19
CA GLN A 505 -21.22 15.13 -14.69
C GLN A 505 -20.33 16.32 -14.30
N ALA A 506 -19.02 16.08 -14.21
CA ALA A 506 -18.05 17.10 -13.81
C ALA A 506 -17.79 18.14 -14.92
N ASN A 507 -17.76 17.68 -16.18
CA ASN A 507 -17.59 18.50 -17.36
C ASN A 507 -18.53 18.03 -18.48
N LEU A 508 -19.04 18.96 -19.29
CA LEU A 508 -19.79 18.68 -20.50
C LEU A 508 -19.02 19.23 -21.70
N PRO A 509 -18.33 18.37 -22.49
CA PRO A 509 -17.60 18.79 -23.67
C PRO A 509 -18.47 19.62 -24.64
N GLY A 510 -17.86 20.62 -25.28
CA GLY A 510 -18.56 21.55 -26.17
C GLY A 510 -19.27 22.71 -25.47
N THR A 511 -19.12 22.85 -24.15
CA THR A 511 -19.68 23.99 -23.38
C THR A 511 -18.60 24.81 -22.69
N VAL A 512 -18.89 26.10 -22.47
CA VAL A 512 -18.03 27.03 -21.73
C VAL A 512 -18.78 27.51 -20.48
N ASP A 513 -19.85 28.28 -20.67
CA ASP A 513 -20.66 28.86 -19.57
C ASP A 513 -22.03 28.19 -19.40
N GLN A 514 -22.43 27.33 -20.35
CA GLN A 514 -23.74 26.69 -20.39
C GLN A 514 -23.90 25.56 -19.35
N HIS A 515 -22.78 25.00 -18.89
CA HIS A 515 -22.74 23.95 -17.87
C HIS A 515 -21.70 24.34 -16.79
N PRO A 516 -21.92 24.03 -15.51
CA PRO A 516 -20.98 24.36 -14.42
C PRO A 516 -19.74 23.44 -14.43
N ASN A 517 -18.99 23.46 -15.52
CA ASN A 517 -17.78 22.67 -15.74
C ASN A 517 -16.75 22.93 -14.64
N TRP A 518 -16.11 21.87 -14.15
CA TRP A 518 -15.00 21.93 -13.17
C TRP A 518 -15.37 22.58 -11.83
N ARG A 519 -16.66 22.62 -11.48
CA ARG A 519 -17.15 23.28 -10.26
C ARG A 519 -17.94 22.35 -9.34
N ARG A 520 -18.48 21.25 -9.84
CA ARG A 520 -19.32 20.36 -9.03
C ARG A 520 -18.52 19.76 -7.87
N LYS A 521 -19.07 19.84 -6.66
CA LYS A 521 -18.50 19.18 -5.48
C LYS A 521 -19.22 17.87 -5.21
N LEU A 522 -18.49 16.92 -4.66
CA LEU A 522 -19.08 15.67 -4.18
C LEU A 522 -20.12 15.95 -3.09
N PRO A 523 -21.19 15.14 -3.00
CA PRO A 523 -22.26 15.36 -2.02
C PRO A 523 -21.79 15.05 -0.59
N LEU A 524 -20.79 14.18 -0.44
CA LEU A 524 -20.32 13.66 0.85
C LEU A 524 -18.90 14.13 1.18
N ALA A 525 -18.69 14.59 2.41
CA ALA A 525 -17.37 14.94 2.92
C ALA A 525 -16.53 13.71 3.24
N LEU A 526 -15.20 13.80 3.06
CA LEU A 526 -14.25 12.70 3.28
C LEU A 526 -14.38 12.06 4.66
N GLU A 527 -14.66 12.83 5.71
CA GLU A 527 -14.83 12.29 7.07
C GLU A 527 -15.98 11.28 7.17
N ALA A 528 -17.01 11.39 6.32
CA ALA A 528 -18.17 10.50 6.32
C ALA A 528 -17.99 9.24 5.44
N TRP A 529 -16.93 9.19 4.62
CA TRP A 529 -16.68 8.04 3.73
C TRP A 529 -16.40 6.74 4.50
N TRP A 530 -15.91 6.83 5.74
CA TRP A 530 -15.59 5.66 6.56
C TRP A 530 -16.80 4.77 6.87
N SER A 531 -17.97 5.39 7.07
CA SER A 531 -19.21 4.73 7.47
C SER A 531 -20.23 4.59 6.32
N ASP A 532 -19.96 5.18 5.15
CA ASP A 532 -20.92 5.17 4.04
C ASP A 532 -21.04 3.77 3.41
N PRO A 533 -22.26 3.22 3.26
CA PRO A 533 -22.48 1.89 2.69
C PRO A 533 -21.98 1.74 1.25
N HIS A 534 -22.20 2.73 0.39
CA HIS A 534 -21.81 2.67 -1.03
C HIS A 534 -20.30 2.68 -1.17
N VAL A 535 -19.64 3.51 -0.36
CA VAL A 535 -18.17 3.54 -0.27
C VAL A 535 -17.64 2.18 0.18
N ARG A 536 -18.21 1.60 1.24
CA ARG A 536 -17.78 0.30 1.75
C ARG A 536 -17.96 -0.81 0.72
N GLU A 537 -19.13 -0.91 0.09
CA GLU A 537 -19.44 -1.93 -0.91
C GLU A 537 -18.50 -1.83 -2.13
N THR A 538 -18.35 -0.63 -2.69
CA THR A 538 -17.55 -0.41 -3.90
C THR A 538 -16.07 -0.65 -3.64
N THR A 539 -15.55 -0.19 -2.49
CA THR A 539 -14.14 -0.43 -2.12
C THR A 539 -13.85 -1.88 -1.78
N GLN A 540 -14.82 -2.61 -1.20
CA GLN A 540 -14.67 -4.05 -0.93
C GLN A 540 -14.60 -4.86 -2.24
N ALA A 541 -15.51 -4.61 -3.19
CA ALA A 541 -15.49 -5.27 -4.49
C ALA A 541 -14.17 -5.02 -5.26
N MET A 542 -13.61 -3.81 -5.15
CA MET A 542 -12.32 -3.49 -5.76
C MET A 542 -11.13 -4.08 -5.01
N ALA A 543 -11.19 -4.21 -3.68
CA ALA A 543 -10.13 -4.81 -2.90
C ALA A 543 -9.87 -6.28 -3.33
N GLU A 544 -10.93 -7.01 -3.69
CA GLU A 544 -10.85 -8.39 -4.21
C GLU A 544 -10.06 -8.49 -5.54
N ARG A 545 -10.03 -7.42 -6.35
CA ARG A 545 -9.23 -7.36 -7.59
C ARG A 545 -7.74 -7.45 -7.32
N SER A 546 -7.28 -6.96 -6.18
CA SER A 546 -5.85 -6.79 -5.85
C SER A 546 -5.15 -8.14 -5.63
N VAL A 547 -5.18 -8.98 -6.64
CA VAL A 547 -4.30 -10.13 -6.81
C VAL A 547 -2.94 -9.52 -7.08
N GLY A 548 -2.16 -9.38 -6.02
CA GLY A 548 -0.81 -8.83 -6.05
C GLY A 548 -0.42 -8.01 -4.82
N LEU A 549 -1.35 -7.46 -4.04
CA LEU A 549 -1.01 -6.72 -2.80
C LEU A 549 -1.00 -7.59 -1.53
N THR A 550 -0.77 -8.89 -1.69
CA THR A 550 -0.64 -9.83 -0.57
C THR A 550 0.42 -10.91 -0.80
N ALA A 551 1.18 -10.85 -1.90
CA ALA A 551 2.20 -11.85 -2.24
C ALA A 551 3.61 -11.54 -1.70
N GLY A 552 3.79 -10.41 -1.01
CA GLY A 552 5.02 -10.11 -0.26
C GLY A 552 4.78 -9.73 1.20
N ARG A 553 3.64 -9.11 1.53
CA ARG A 553 3.21 -8.77 2.90
C ARG A 553 1.69 -8.68 2.90
N GLY A 554 0.96 -9.76 3.23
CA GLY A 554 -0.49 -9.85 2.99
C GLY A 554 -1.30 -10.19 4.25
N ARG A 555 -2.43 -9.48 4.41
CA ARG A 555 -3.45 -9.82 5.41
C ARG A 555 -3.89 -11.29 5.26
N PRO A 556 -4.23 -11.94 6.38
CA PRO A 556 -4.63 -13.34 6.37
C PRO A 556 -5.91 -13.57 5.58
N GLN A 557 -6.09 -14.81 5.10
CA GLN A 557 -7.32 -15.25 4.43
C GLN A 557 -8.57 -14.99 5.31
N ARG A 558 -8.40 -15.00 6.63
CA ARG A 558 -9.42 -14.66 7.62
C ARG A 558 -8.79 -14.00 8.85
N VAL A 559 -9.22 -12.78 9.20
CA VAL A 559 -8.74 -12.07 10.39
C VAL A 559 -9.72 -12.31 11.55
N PRO A 560 -9.26 -12.60 12.77
CA PRO A 560 -10.14 -12.65 13.92
C PRO A 560 -10.77 -11.28 14.26
N ASP A 561 -12.09 -11.22 14.29
CA ASP A 561 -12.84 -10.06 14.82
C ASP A 561 -12.83 -10.04 16.36
N ALA A 562 -12.91 -11.23 16.95
CA ALA A 562 -12.83 -11.49 18.39
C ALA A 562 -12.32 -12.92 18.64
N THR A 563 -11.40 -13.07 19.58
CA THR A 563 -10.84 -14.36 20.01
C THR A 563 -11.31 -14.72 21.41
N TYR A 564 -11.46 -16.01 21.70
CA TYR A 564 -11.68 -16.52 23.05
C TYR A 564 -10.66 -17.61 23.36
N ARG A 565 -9.86 -17.44 24.43
CA ARG A 565 -8.81 -18.38 24.80
C ARG A 565 -9.39 -19.56 25.60
N LEU A 566 -9.14 -20.79 25.15
CA LEU A 566 -9.39 -22.00 25.94
C LEU A 566 -8.07 -22.69 26.29
N GLN A 567 -7.92 -23.05 27.57
CA GLN A 567 -6.80 -23.80 28.09
C GLN A 567 -7.16 -25.29 28.14
N PHE A 568 -6.55 -26.09 27.28
CA PHE A 568 -6.76 -27.53 27.22
C PHE A 568 -5.85 -28.27 28.21
N HIS A 569 -6.41 -29.28 28.88
CA HIS A 569 -5.71 -30.20 29.77
C HIS A 569 -6.61 -31.41 30.09
N ALA A 570 -6.13 -32.37 30.89
CA ALA A 570 -6.88 -33.60 31.21
C ALA A 570 -8.31 -33.39 31.79
N LYS A 571 -8.60 -32.23 32.40
CA LYS A 571 -9.92 -31.90 32.95
C LYS A 571 -10.75 -30.95 32.09
N PHE A 572 -10.20 -30.46 30.97
CA PHE A 572 -10.90 -29.63 29.99
C PHE A 572 -10.44 -30.02 28.58
N ARG A 573 -11.23 -30.86 27.93
CA ARG A 573 -10.86 -31.58 26.71
C ARG A 573 -11.53 -31.00 25.47
N PHE A 574 -11.17 -31.48 24.27
CA PHE A 574 -11.83 -31.06 23.02
C PHE A 574 -13.36 -31.30 23.07
N ALA A 575 -13.79 -32.41 23.67
CA ALA A 575 -15.20 -32.72 23.85
C ALA A 575 -15.96 -31.66 24.67
N ASP A 576 -15.28 -30.98 25.60
CA ASP A 576 -15.88 -29.92 26.41
C ASP A 576 -15.90 -28.60 25.64
N ALA A 577 -14.84 -28.28 24.91
CA ALA A 577 -14.81 -27.12 24.02
C ALA A 577 -15.91 -27.18 22.95
N ILE A 578 -16.16 -28.36 22.35
CA ILE A 578 -17.24 -28.57 21.37
C ILE A 578 -18.60 -28.12 21.93
N LYS A 579 -18.90 -28.43 23.20
CA LYS A 579 -20.16 -28.05 23.85
C LYS A 579 -20.30 -26.52 24.02
N LEU A 580 -19.18 -25.79 24.10
CA LEU A 580 -19.16 -24.34 24.26
C LEU A 580 -19.26 -23.57 22.95
N VAL A 581 -18.87 -24.17 21.81
CA VAL A 581 -18.83 -23.47 20.50
C VAL A 581 -20.14 -22.72 20.18
N PRO A 582 -21.36 -23.31 20.33
CA PRO A 582 -22.59 -22.59 20.04
C PRO A 582 -22.79 -21.33 20.90
N TYR A 583 -22.39 -21.40 22.17
CA TYR A 583 -22.46 -20.25 23.09
C TYR A 583 -21.46 -19.16 22.69
N LEU A 584 -20.21 -19.54 22.40
CA LEU A 584 -19.17 -18.59 21.97
C LEU A 584 -19.54 -17.89 20.65
N ALA A 585 -20.10 -18.65 19.70
CA ALA A 585 -20.60 -18.08 18.45
C ALA A 585 -21.72 -17.06 18.69
N LYS A 586 -22.67 -17.36 19.60
CA LYS A 586 -23.75 -16.43 19.98
C LYS A 586 -23.22 -15.16 20.67
N LEU A 587 -22.13 -15.27 21.42
CA LEU A 587 -21.45 -14.12 22.05
C LEU A 587 -20.73 -13.23 21.01
N GLY A 588 -20.59 -13.68 19.76
CA GLY A 588 -19.90 -12.97 18.70
C GLY A 588 -18.40 -13.30 18.59
N ILE A 589 -17.94 -14.38 19.25
CA ILE A 589 -16.56 -14.84 19.11
C ILE A 589 -16.36 -15.41 17.70
N SER A 590 -15.41 -14.83 16.98
CA SER A 590 -15.08 -15.26 15.60
C SER A 590 -14.10 -16.42 15.56
N HIS A 591 -13.19 -16.53 16.52
CA HIS A 591 -12.12 -17.53 16.52
C HIS A 591 -11.89 -18.09 17.91
N LEU A 592 -11.67 -19.39 17.98
CA LEU A 592 -11.17 -20.06 19.16
C LEU A 592 -9.64 -19.92 19.20
N TYR A 593 -9.12 -19.29 20.26
CA TYR A 593 -7.69 -19.30 20.56
C TYR A 593 -7.39 -20.51 21.45
N ALA A 594 -6.76 -21.54 20.88
CA ALA A 594 -6.45 -22.77 21.58
C ALA A 594 -5.05 -22.70 22.19
N SER A 595 -4.92 -22.99 23.49
CA SER A 595 -3.61 -23.29 24.09
C SER A 595 -2.93 -24.46 23.36
N PRO A 596 -1.61 -24.69 23.57
CA PRO A 596 -0.93 -25.80 22.91
C PRO A 596 -1.65 -27.12 23.17
N PHE A 597 -1.88 -27.89 22.09
CA PHE A 597 -2.57 -29.18 22.14
C PHE A 597 -1.75 -30.33 21.54
N LEU A 598 -0.52 -30.03 21.11
CA LEU A 598 0.46 -31.04 20.72
C LEU A 598 0.83 -31.90 21.95
N LYS A 599 1.34 -33.11 21.71
CA LYS A 599 1.65 -34.06 22.78
C LYS A 599 2.74 -33.49 23.68
N ALA A 600 2.29 -33.07 24.86
CA ALA A 600 3.12 -32.62 25.96
C ALA A 600 3.38 -33.75 26.96
N ARG A 601 4.20 -33.48 27.99
CA ARG A 601 4.41 -34.43 29.07
C ARG A 601 3.09 -34.84 29.73
N ALA A 602 3.04 -36.08 30.19
CA ALA A 602 1.88 -36.59 30.93
C ALA A 602 1.63 -35.74 32.19
N GLY A 603 0.37 -35.38 32.43
CA GLY A 603 -0.02 -34.49 33.54
C GLY A 603 0.19 -33.00 33.29
N SER A 604 0.68 -32.59 32.10
CA SER A 604 0.84 -31.18 31.77
C SER A 604 -0.50 -30.45 31.79
N THR A 605 -0.54 -29.32 32.49
CA THR A 605 -1.73 -28.44 32.58
C THR A 605 -1.66 -27.26 31.61
N HIS A 606 -0.50 -27.02 31.02
CA HIS A 606 -0.22 -25.85 30.19
C HIS A 606 0.06 -26.20 28.73
N GLY A 607 0.64 -27.38 28.44
CA GLY A 607 0.92 -27.87 27.09
C GLY A 607 2.20 -27.35 26.43
N TYR A 608 2.88 -26.37 27.04
CA TYR A 608 4.15 -25.79 26.57
C TYR A 608 5.36 -26.75 26.58
N ASP A 609 5.33 -27.84 27.34
CA ASP A 609 6.39 -28.85 27.42
C ASP A 609 6.17 -29.99 26.42
N VAL A 610 6.13 -29.62 25.14
CA VAL A 610 5.89 -30.54 24.01
C VAL A 610 7.00 -31.59 23.93
N VAL A 611 6.61 -32.86 23.85
CA VAL A 611 7.51 -34.02 23.66
C VAL A 611 7.36 -34.67 22.28
N ASP A 612 6.27 -34.37 21.56
CA ASP A 612 6.08 -34.75 20.16
C ASP A 612 5.19 -33.72 19.44
N HIS A 613 5.78 -33.02 18.48
CA HIS A 613 5.13 -31.99 17.69
C HIS A 613 4.15 -32.52 16.63
N ASN A 614 4.18 -33.83 16.35
CA ASN A 614 3.42 -34.44 15.27
C ASN A 614 2.19 -35.23 15.74
N ALA A 615 1.94 -35.23 17.05
CA ALA A 615 0.82 -35.91 17.68
C ALA A 615 0.00 -34.95 18.55
N VAL A 616 -1.30 -35.19 18.64
CA VAL A 616 -2.18 -34.54 19.62
C VAL A 616 -1.94 -35.12 21.00
N ASN A 617 -2.02 -34.30 22.05
CA ASN A 617 -1.92 -34.79 23.43
C ASN A 617 -3.09 -35.75 23.77
N PRO A 618 -2.80 -37.03 24.09
CA PRO A 618 -3.84 -38.02 24.38
C PRO A 618 -4.67 -37.69 25.62
N GLU A 619 -4.17 -36.88 26.56
CA GLU A 619 -4.93 -36.44 27.73
C GLU A 619 -5.98 -35.37 27.38
N ILE A 620 -5.74 -34.60 26.31
CA ILE A 620 -6.66 -33.58 25.79
C ILE A 620 -7.70 -34.26 24.88
N GLY A 621 -7.26 -35.16 24.00
CA GLY A 621 -8.14 -35.91 23.12
C GLY A 621 -7.42 -36.60 21.96
N THR A 622 -8.20 -37.07 20.99
CA THR A 622 -7.70 -37.72 19.77
C THR A 622 -7.68 -36.76 18.58
N GLU A 623 -6.93 -37.08 17.54
CA GLU A 623 -7.00 -36.33 16.27
C GLU A 623 -8.44 -36.28 15.72
N LYS A 624 -9.23 -37.36 15.87
CA LYS A 624 -10.64 -37.38 15.46
C LYS A 624 -11.50 -36.37 16.24
N GLU A 625 -11.27 -36.24 17.53
CA GLU A 625 -11.94 -35.23 18.36
C GLU A 625 -11.52 -33.80 17.98
N LEU A 626 -10.23 -33.58 17.65
CA LEU A 626 -9.75 -32.31 17.11
C LEU A 626 -10.47 -31.95 15.79
N HIS A 627 -10.58 -32.91 14.87
CA HIS A 627 -11.34 -32.70 13.62
C HIS A 627 -12.81 -32.37 13.90
N THR A 628 -13.43 -33.05 14.87
CA THR A 628 -14.82 -32.77 15.27
C THR A 628 -14.97 -31.35 15.83
N LEU A 629 -14.01 -30.88 16.63
CA LEU A 629 -13.97 -29.49 17.11
C LEU A 629 -13.86 -28.50 15.96
N ILE A 630 -12.94 -28.72 15.02
CA ILE A 630 -12.76 -27.87 13.84
C ILE A 630 -14.02 -27.81 12.99
N GLU A 631 -14.67 -28.95 12.71
CA GLU A 631 -15.94 -28.97 12.00
C GLU A 631 -17.04 -28.20 12.73
N THR A 632 -17.10 -28.34 14.06
CA THR A 632 -18.09 -27.63 14.87
C THR A 632 -17.86 -26.12 14.80
N LEU A 633 -16.61 -25.67 14.90
CA LEU A 633 -16.25 -24.26 14.70
C LEU A 633 -16.70 -23.77 13.31
N LYS A 634 -16.37 -24.51 12.25
CA LYS A 634 -16.77 -24.17 10.87
C LYS A 634 -18.29 -24.06 10.70
N ARG A 635 -19.07 -25.00 11.26
CA ARG A 635 -20.55 -24.97 11.21
C ARG A 635 -21.14 -23.72 11.88
N HIS A 636 -20.44 -23.18 12.87
CA HIS A 636 -20.83 -21.96 13.57
C HIS A 636 -20.15 -20.70 13.02
N GLY A 637 -19.50 -20.79 11.85
CA GLY A 637 -18.79 -19.66 11.25
C GLY A 637 -17.64 -19.17 12.12
N MET A 638 -17.02 -20.03 12.93
CA MET A 638 -15.85 -19.73 13.75
C MET A 638 -14.57 -20.31 13.14
N GLY A 639 -13.42 -19.72 13.47
CA GLY A 639 -12.09 -20.19 13.07
C GLY A 639 -11.25 -20.70 14.23
N LEU A 640 -10.05 -21.21 13.95
CA LEU A 640 -9.11 -21.72 14.94
C LEU A 640 -7.75 -21.02 14.86
N VAL A 641 -7.23 -20.61 16.01
CA VAL A 641 -5.88 -20.06 16.19
C VAL A 641 -5.15 -20.87 17.27
N PRO A 642 -4.28 -21.85 16.92
CA PRO A 642 -3.41 -22.51 17.89
C PRO A 642 -2.30 -21.60 18.41
N ASP A 643 -1.94 -21.86 19.66
CA ASP A 643 -0.74 -21.39 20.32
C ASP A 643 0.44 -22.33 20.04
N LEU A 644 1.57 -21.81 19.57
CA LEU A 644 2.78 -22.58 19.26
C LEU A 644 4.01 -21.99 19.95
N VAL A 645 4.89 -22.88 20.39
CA VAL A 645 6.18 -22.51 20.99
C VAL A 645 7.27 -23.30 20.28
N PRO A 646 8.00 -22.67 19.34
CA PRO A 646 8.95 -23.39 18.50
C PRO A 646 10.27 -23.68 19.21
N ASN A 647 10.57 -22.97 20.30
CA ASN A 647 11.94 -22.87 20.81
C ASN A 647 12.52 -24.13 21.45
N HIS A 648 11.69 -25.04 21.95
CA HIS A 648 12.16 -26.10 22.85
C HIS A 648 11.27 -27.34 22.86
N MET A 649 11.76 -28.40 23.50
CA MET A 649 10.98 -29.59 23.85
C MET A 649 11.25 -30.02 25.30
N GLY A 650 10.29 -30.72 25.91
CA GLY A 650 10.48 -31.37 27.21
C GLY A 650 11.47 -32.53 27.14
N VAL A 651 12.48 -32.57 28.02
CA VAL A 651 13.60 -33.54 27.95
C VAL A 651 13.92 -34.29 29.24
N LEU A 652 13.25 -34.01 30.36
CA LEU A 652 13.62 -34.57 31.66
C LEU A 652 13.12 -36.02 31.91
N HIS A 653 12.13 -36.50 31.17
CA HIS A 653 11.51 -37.82 31.37
C HIS A 653 11.67 -38.76 30.15
N ALA A 654 11.18 -39.99 30.31
CA ALA A 654 11.29 -41.04 29.30
C ALA A 654 10.17 -41.01 28.24
N ASP A 655 9.73 -39.83 27.84
CA ASP A 655 8.57 -39.60 26.96
C ASP A 655 8.90 -38.83 25.67
N ASN A 656 10.08 -38.21 25.57
CA ASN A 656 10.60 -37.57 24.36
C ASN A 656 11.50 -38.52 23.55
N ALA A 657 10.96 -39.08 22.47
CA ALA A 657 11.66 -40.05 21.64
C ALA A 657 12.96 -39.50 21.02
N TRP A 658 12.98 -38.22 20.60
CA TRP A 658 14.16 -37.60 19.99
C TRP A 658 15.28 -37.43 21.01
N TRP A 659 14.95 -36.94 22.21
CA TRP A 659 15.93 -36.79 23.27
C TRP A 659 16.49 -38.13 23.75
N LEU A 660 15.63 -39.13 23.93
CA LEU A 660 16.07 -40.47 24.34
C LEU A 660 17.02 -41.10 23.31
N ASP A 661 16.77 -40.89 22.02
CA ASP A 661 17.68 -41.35 20.97
C ASP A 661 19.04 -40.61 21.03
N VAL A 662 19.06 -39.32 21.36
CA VAL A 662 20.30 -38.56 21.63
C VAL A 662 21.03 -39.12 22.85
N LEU A 663 20.32 -39.49 23.92
CA LEU A 663 20.95 -40.13 25.09
C LEU A 663 21.54 -41.51 24.77
N GLU A 664 20.89 -42.29 23.91
CA GLU A 664 21.33 -43.63 23.51
C GLU A 664 22.47 -43.61 22.48
N ASN A 665 22.43 -42.71 21.49
CA ASN A 665 23.34 -42.71 20.34
C ASN A 665 24.34 -41.53 20.34
N GLY A 666 24.17 -40.56 21.24
CA GLY A 666 25.02 -39.37 21.31
C GLY A 666 25.02 -38.56 20.01
N ARG A 667 26.21 -38.10 19.60
CA ARG A 667 26.43 -37.32 18.37
C ARG A 667 26.02 -38.05 17.07
N GLU A 668 25.92 -39.38 17.11
CA GLU A 668 25.51 -40.19 15.96
C GLU A 668 23.96 -40.28 15.83
N SER A 669 23.21 -39.77 16.82
CA SER A 669 21.76 -39.66 16.72
C SER A 669 21.38 -38.74 15.55
N PRO A 670 20.39 -39.11 14.71
CA PRO A 670 19.85 -38.20 13.70
C PRO A 670 19.26 -36.93 14.33
N TYR A 671 18.83 -36.99 15.59
CA TYR A 671 18.25 -35.86 16.32
C TYR A 671 19.29 -35.05 17.11
N ALA A 672 20.57 -35.45 17.13
CA ALA A 672 21.60 -34.70 17.86
C ALA A 672 21.75 -33.26 17.36
N ARG A 673 21.45 -33.03 16.08
CA ARG A 673 21.46 -31.70 15.44
C ARG A 673 20.17 -30.90 15.67
N PHE A 674 19.10 -31.54 16.13
CA PHE A 674 17.82 -30.88 16.36
C PHE A 674 17.85 -30.04 17.63
N PHE A 675 18.63 -30.49 18.62
CA PHE A 675 18.85 -29.78 19.87
C PHE A 675 20.12 -28.94 19.80
N ASP A 676 20.11 -27.82 20.50
CA ASP A 676 21.25 -26.93 20.63
C ASP A 676 22.17 -27.44 21.75
N ILE A 677 23.08 -28.34 21.39
CA ILE A 677 24.01 -29.03 22.31
C ILE A 677 25.45 -28.64 21.94
N ASP A 678 26.17 -28.06 22.90
CA ASP A 678 27.61 -27.86 22.82
C ASP A 678 28.36 -29.16 23.16
N TRP A 679 28.56 -29.94 22.11
CA TRP A 679 29.31 -31.17 22.18
C TRP A 679 30.81 -30.96 22.45
N SER A 680 31.37 -29.76 22.24
CA SER A 680 32.80 -29.50 22.48
C SER A 680 33.17 -29.65 23.97
N ARG A 681 32.20 -29.41 24.86
CA ARG A 681 32.30 -29.57 26.33
C ARG A 681 32.18 -31.02 26.81
N GLY A 682 32.18 -31.98 25.89
CA GLY A 682 32.25 -33.42 26.20
C GLY A 682 30.91 -34.13 26.15
N LYS A 683 30.62 -34.92 27.19
CA LYS A 683 29.34 -35.66 27.32
C LYS A 683 28.20 -34.69 27.61
N LEU A 684 26.99 -35.03 27.17
CA LEU A 684 25.79 -34.28 27.51
C LEU A 684 25.57 -34.30 29.03
N LEU A 685 25.58 -33.14 29.68
CA LEU A 685 25.36 -33.05 31.12
C LEU A 685 23.86 -32.98 31.42
N LEU A 686 23.39 -33.88 32.29
CA LEU A 686 22.00 -33.93 32.77
C LEU A 686 21.97 -33.57 34.27
N PRO A 687 21.57 -32.35 34.64
CA PRO A 687 21.60 -31.87 36.03
C PRO A 687 20.35 -32.32 36.80
N VAL A 688 20.21 -33.62 37.04
CA VAL A 688 18.97 -34.25 37.54
C VAL A 688 19.10 -34.84 38.93
N LEU A 689 20.31 -35.01 39.44
CA LEU A 689 20.54 -35.67 40.73
C LEU A 689 20.23 -34.69 41.86
N GLY A 690 19.58 -35.17 42.93
CA GLY A 690 19.32 -34.42 44.16
C GLY A 690 20.56 -34.18 45.03
N LYS A 691 21.68 -34.81 44.70
CA LYS A 691 22.98 -34.75 45.41
C LYS A 691 24.14 -34.99 44.43
N HIS A 692 25.38 -34.91 44.92
CA HIS A 692 26.55 -35.20 44.10
C HIS A 692 26.55 -36.64 43.58
N TYR A 693 27.07 -36.84 42.36
CA TYR A 693 27.05 -38.12 41.64
C TYR A 693 27.58 -39.30 42.48
N GLY A 694 28.71 -39.12 43.15
CA GLY A 694 29.30 -40.17 44.00
C GLY A 694 28.38 -40.59 45.15
N GLU A 695 27.74 -39.63 45.82
CA GLU A 695 26.79 -39.91 46.90
C GLU A 695 25.53 -40.63 46.40
N ALA A 696 25.00 -40.24 45.24
CA ALA A 696 23.85 -40.90 44.63
C ALA A 696 24.15 -42.35 44.23
N LEU A 697 25.39 -42.61 43.80
CA LEU A 697 25.89 -43.93 43.44
C LEU A 697 26.06 -44.83 44.68
N GLU A 698 26.68 -44.31 45.75
CA GLU A 698 26.85 -45.01 47.03
C GLU A 698 25.52 -45.31 47.72
N ALA A 699 24.57 -44.36 47.67
CA ALA A 699 23.22 -44.53 48.18
C ALA A 699 22.35 -45.49 47.36
N ARG A 700 22.86 -46.02 46.24
CA ARG A 700 22.15 -46.93 45.32
C ARG A 700 20.83 -46.36 44.79
N GLU A 701 20.79 -45.04 44.60
CA GLU A 701 19.63 -44.34 44.05
C GLU A 701 19.53 -44.53 42.52
N LEU A 702 20.68 -44.76 41.86
CA LEU A 702 20.79 -45.12 40.45
C LEU A 702 20.66 -46.63 40.26
N LYS A 703 19.68 -47.07 39.45
CA LYS A 703 19.41 -48.51 39.24
C LYS A 703 19.30 -48.83 37.76
N VAL A 704 20.03 -49.85 37.31
CA VAL A 704 19.93 -50.33 35.93
C VAL A 704 18.74 -51.29 35.83
N GLU A 705 17.85 -51.03 34.88
CA GLU A 705 16.67 -51.86 34.60
C GLU A 705 16.59 -52.22 33.12
N LYS A 706 15.92 -53.34 32.82
CA LYS A 706 15.61 -53.77 31.46
C LYS A 706 14.09 -53.76 31.29
N LYS A 707 13.59 -52.89 30.41
CA LYS A 707 12.18 -52.80 30.03
C LYS A 707 12.01 -53.21 28.54
N ALA A 708 10.77 -53.27 28.06
CA ALA A 708 10.47 -53.65 26.67
C ALA A 708 11.18 -52.78 25.61
N GLY A 709 11.64 -51.57 25.98
CA GLY A 709 12.39 -50.65 25.11
C GLY A 709 13.92 -50.71 25.22
N GLY A 710 14.50 -51.63 26.00
CA GLY A 710 15.96 -51.75 26.16
C GLY A 710 16.44 -51.61 27.61
N TRP A 711 17.75 -51.43 27.78
CA TRP A 711 18.36 -51.19 29.08
C TRP A 711 18.40 -49.69 29.39
N SER A 712 18.06 -49.30 30.62
CA SER A 712 18.11 -47.92 31.09
C SER A 712 18.63 -47.82 32.52
N VAL A 713 19.06 -46.61 32.90
CA VAL A 713 19.39 -46.21 34.26
C VAL A 713 18.23 -45.40 34.80
N ARG A 714 17.63 -45.87 35.89
CA ARG A 714 16.54 -45.19 36.60
C ARG A 714 17.07 -44.40 37.79
N TYR A 715 16.58 -43.17 37.94
CA TYR A 715 16.75 -42.31 39.11
C TYR A 715 15.38 -41.77 39.51
N PHE A 716 14.78 -42.31 40.58
CA PHE A 716 13.39 -42.03 40.96
C PHE A 716 12.42 -42.19 39.77
N GLU A 717 11.75 -41.13 39.32
CA GLU A 717 10.89 -41.09 38.12
C GLU A 717 11.62 -40.95 36.78
N HIS A 718 12.91 -40.61 36.78
CA HIS A 718 13.70 -40.45 35.56
C HIS A 718 14.25 -41.78 35.05
N SER A 719 14.28 -41.96 33.73
CA SER A 719 14.84 -43.14 33.08
C SER A 719 15.67 -42.73 31.87
N PHE A 720 16.95 -43.07 31.89
CA PHE A 720 17.94 -42.70 30.87
C PHE A 720 18.40 -43.94 30.12
N PRO A 721 18.26 -44.02 28.79
CA PRO A 721 18.63 -45.21 28.03
C PRO A 721 20.16 -45.44 28.09
N LEU A 722 20.58 -46.70 28.00
CA LEU A 722 22.00 -47.04 27.88
C LEU A 722 22.42 -47.09 26.41
N SER A 723 23.65 -46.66 26.13
CA SER A 723 24.23 -46.61 24.80
C SER A 723 24.28 -47.99 24.15
N LYS A 724 24.03 -48.07 22.83
CA LYS A 724 24.10 -49.34 22.07
C LYS A 724 25.43 -50.08 22.25
N ARG A 725 26.52 -49.35 22.48
CA ARG A 725 27.85 -49.91 22.73
C ARG A 725 27.91 -50.65 24.07
N SER A 726 27.40 -50.01 25.12
CA SER A 726 27.43 -50.53 26.49
C SER A 726 26.46 -51.72 26.65
N THR A 727 25.27 -51.65 26.02
CA THR A 727 24.26 -52.71 26.08
C THR A 727 24.68 -54.03 25.43
N ARG A 728 25.51 -54.03 24.37
CA ARG A 728 26.05 -55.25 23.74
C ARG A 728 26.82 -56.14 24.71
N ARG A 729 27.42 -55.55 25.75
CA ARG A 729 28.24 -56.25 26.74
C ARG A 729 27.48 -56.55 28.04
N LEU A 730 26.32 -55.92 28.23
CA LEU A 730 25.54 -55.98 29.45
C LEU A 730 24.58 -57.19 29.46
N LYS A 731 24.92 -58.21 30.25
CA LYS A 731 24.10 -59.42 30.44
C LYS A 731 23.16 -59.32 31.64
N ARG A 732 23.56 -58.60 32.68
CA ARG A 732 22.84 -58.41 33.95
C ARG A 732 23.01 -56.97 34.45
N PRO A 733 22.12 -56.45 35.32
CA PRO A 733 22.37 -55.20 36.02
C PRO A 733 23.68 -55.27 36.84
N PRO A 734 24.46 -54.17 36.92
CA PRO A 734 25.59 -54.05 37.82
C PRO A 734 25.19 -54.30 39.28
N THR A 735 26.03 -54.99 40.04
CA THR A 735 25.74 -55.38 41.44
C THR A 735 26.46 -54.54 42.48
N ASP A 736 27.53 -53.84 42.10
CA ASP A 736 28.28 -52.94 42.96
C ASP A 736 28.42 -51.52 42.34
N PRO A 737 28.66 -50.48 43.17
CA PRO A 737 28.78 -49.10 42.71
C PRO A 737 29.87 -48.89 41.64
N MET A 738 30.99 -49.61 41.71
CA MET A 738 32.11 -49.42 40.78
C MET A 738 31.80 -50.01 39.39
N GLU A 739 31.12 -51.15 39.34
CA GLU A 739 30.58 -51.73 38.10
C GLU A 739 29.57 -50.78 37.45
N LEU A 740 28.69 -50.16 38.25
CA LEU A 740 27.74 -49.16 37.77
C LEU A 740 28.45 -47.87 37.29
N HIS A 741 29.47 -47.40 38.00
CA HIS A 741 30.25 -46.23 37.59
C HIS A 741 30.90 -46.44 36.23
N ARG A 742 31.60 -47.57 36.02
CA ARG A 742 32.22 -47.90 34.73
C ARG A 742 31.20 -47.96 33.60
N LEU A 743 30.00 -48.51 33.86
CA LEU A 743 28.92 -48.53 32.89
C LEU A 743 28.43 -47.11 32.55
N LEU A 744 28.25 -46.27 33.56
CA LEU A 744 27.83 -44.86 33.38
C LEU A 744 28.90 -44.04 32.64
N GLU A 745 30.18 -44.37 32.81
CA GLU A 745 31.27 -43.74 32.06
C GLU A 745 31.28 -44.10 30.56
N GLU A 746 30.61 -45.18 30.13
CA GLU A 746 30.46 -45.53 28.71
C GLU A 746 29.28 -44.82 28.01
N GLN A 747 28.53 -44.00 28.73
CA GLN A 747 27.34 -43.32 28.20
C GLN A 747 27.70 -42.01 27.49
N HIS A 748 26.82 -41.57 26.60
CA HIS A 748 26.96 -40.27 25.90
C HIS A 748 26.57 -39.08 26.77
N TYR A 749 25.96 -39.33 27.94
CA TYR A 749 25.58 -38.35 28.93
C TYR A 749 26.28 -38.58 30.27
N ARG A 750 26.30 -37.56 31.12
CA ARG A 750 26.72 -37.61 32.53
C ARG A 750 25.62 -37.07 33.42
N LEU A 751 25.26 -37.81 34.47
CA LEU A 751 24.30 -37.38 35.47
C LEU A 751 25.02 -36.50 36.51
N ALA A 752 24.49 -35.32 36.77
CA ALA A 752 25.10 -34.33 37.64
C ALA A 752 24.13 -33.80 38.70
N TYR A 753 24.68 -33.20 39.75
CA TYR A 753 23.89 -32.55 40.80
C TYR A 753 23.15 -31.34 40.21
N TRP A 754 21.84 -31.22 40.43
CA TRP A 754 21.02 -30.19 39.77
C TRP A 754 21.53 -28.75 39.93
N ARG A 755 22.26 -28.45 41.02
CA ARG A 755 22.81 -27.11 41.29
C ARG A 755 23.96 -26.69 40.38
N VAL A 756 24.60 -27.63 39.67
CA VAL A 756 25.69 -27.30 38.73
C VAL A 756 25.18 -26.91 37.35
N ALA A 757 23.86 -26.91 37.13
CA ALA A 757 23.25 -26.57 35.85
C ALA A 757 23.72 -25.22 35.30
N SER A 758 23.80 -24.19 36.16
CA SER A 758 24.18 -22.83 35.79
C SER A 758 25.61 -22.70 35.26
N ASP A 759 26.52 -23.60 35.67
CA ASP A 759 27.94 -23.54 35.34
C ASP A 759 28.35 -24.55 34.25
N GLU A 760 27.75 -25.74 34.26
CA GLU A 760 28.26 -26.89 33.50
C GLU A 760 27.29 -27.47 32.45
N ILE A 761 26.06 -26.98 32.35
CA ILE A 761 25.12 -27.48 31.33
C ILE A 761 25.64 -27.14 29.94
N ASN A 762 25.56 -28.09 29.02
CA ASN A 762 26.10 -27.95 27.67
C ASN A 762 25.03 -28.11 26.59
N TYR A 763 23.79 -27.79 26.93
CA TYR A 763 22.72 -27.59 25.96
C TYR A 763 21.95 -26.33 26.33
N ARG A 764 21.43 -25.62 25.33
CA ARG A 764 20.68 -24.39 25.55
C ARG A 764 19.37 -24.71 26.25
N ARG A 765 19.12 -24.07 27.40
CA ARG A 765 17.82 -24.14 28.09
C ARG A 765 16.86 -23.09 27.55
N PHE A 766 15.56 -23.38 27.67
CA PHE A 766 14.54 -22.33 27.57
C PHE A 766 14.43 -21.63 28.92
N PHE A 767 14.82 -20.35 28.97
CA PHE A 767 15.12 -19.63 30.22
C PHE A 767 16.13 -20.40 31.07
N GLU A 768 15.86 -20.61 32.36
CA GLU A 768 16.72 -21.34 33.28
C GLU A 768 16.27 -22.82 33.49
N ILE A 769 15.25 -23.27 32.74
CA ILE A 769 14.56 -24.54 32.99
C ILE A 769 15.32 -25.69 32.32
N ALA A 770 15.98 -26.52 33.13
CA ALA A 770 16.74 -27.69 32.65
C ALA A 770 15.87 -28.71 31.91
N ASP A 771 14.57 -28.75 32.20
CA ASP A 771 13.61 -29.68 31.59
C ASP A 771 13.28 -29.36 30.13
N LEU A 772 13.68 -28.18 29.63
CA LEU A 772 13.29 -27.68 28.32
C LEU A 772 14.55 -27.42 27.49
N ALA A 773 14.90 -28.37 26.62
CA ALA A 773 16.06 -28.23 25.73
C ALA A 773 15.68 -27.43 24.49
N GLY A 774 16.52 -26.46 24.15
CA GLY A 774 16.38 -25.60 22.99
C GLY A 774 16.52 -26.38 21.67
N LEU A 775 15.66 -26.04 20.72
CA LEU A 775 15.69 -26.55 19.36
C LEU A 775 16.43 -25.59 18.42
N ARG A 776 17.05 -26.16 17.39
CA ARG A 776 17.71 -25.44 16.30
C ARG A 776 16.76 -25.18 15.15
N ILE A 777 15.75 -24.34 15.40
CA ILE A 777 14.66 -24.04 14.46
C ILE A 777 15.13 -23.35 13.18
N GLU A 778 16.29 -22.72 13.21
CA GLU A 778 16.95 -22.15 12.03
C GLU A 778 17.32 -23.20 10.98
N GLU A 779 17.45 -24.47 11.38
CA GLU A 779 17.74 -25.58 10.47
C GLU A 779 16.43 -26.07 9.79
N PRO A 780 16.35 -26.06 8.44
CA PRO A 780 15.10 -26.40 7.72
C PRO A 780 14.51 -27.77 8.06
N GLU A 781 15.34 -28.78 8.32
CA GLU A 781 14.89 -30.13 8.70
C GLU A 781 14.19 -30.14 10.07
N VAL A 782 14.68 -29.33 11.01
CA VAL A 782 14.09 -29.19 12.35
C VAL A 782 12.76 -28.46 12.26
N PHE A 783 12.69 -27.38 11.47
CA PHE A 783 11.44 -26.67 11.20
C PHE A 783 10.37 -27.61 10.62
N GLU A 784 10.70 -28.34 9.56
CA GLU A 784 9.78 -29.28 8.89
C GLU A 784 9.31 -30.39 9.85
N SER A 785 10.23 -30.93 10.65
CA SER A 785 9.94 -32.01 11.61
C SER A 785 9.09 -31.54 12.79
N THR A 786 9.20 -30.29 13.20
CA THR A 786 8.44 -29.71 14.34
C THR A 786 7.12 -29.08 13.93
N HIS A 787 6.87 -28.84 12.64
CA HIS A 787 5.64 -28.19 12.16
C HIS A 787 4.73 -29.13 11.37
N GLY A 788 5.06 -30.42 11.26
CA GLY A 788 4.35 -31.38 10.40
C GLY A 788 2.84 -31.45 10.63
N LEU A 789 2.36 -31.66 11.86
CA LEU A 789 0.92 -31.72 12.17
C LEU A 789 0.23 -30.37 11.92
N ILE A 790 0.81 -29.27 12.40
CA ILE A 790 0.23 -27.92 12.23
C ILE A 790 0.16 -27.55 10.75
N ARG A 791 1.17 -27.91 9.95
CA ARG A 791 1.16 -27.71 8.49
C ARG A 791 0.08 -28.55 7.81
N ARG A 792 -0.15 -29.82 8.23
CA ARG A 792 -1.26 -30.64 7.70
C ARG A 792 -2.62 -29.99 7.96
N LEU A 793 -2.84 -29.50 9.17
CA LEU A 793 -4.07 -28.81 9.56
C LEU A 793 -4.25 -27.49 8.79
N ALA A 794 -3.18 -26.72 8.59
CA ALA A 794 -3.25 -25.50 7.80
C ALA A 794 -3.55 -25.77 6.32
N LYS A 795 -2.91 -26.77 5.72
CA LYS A 795 -3.15 -27.16 4.32
C LYS A 795 -4.59 -27.62 4.07
N SER A 796 -5.28 -28.19 5.06
CA SER A 796 -6.70 -28.55 4.96
C SER A 796 -7.66 -27.40 5.28
N GLY A 797 -7.15 -26.20 5.55
CA GLY A 797 -7.93 -25.04 5.96
C GLY A 797 -8.59 -25.23 7.32
N ALA A 798 -8.00 -26.01 8.21
CA ALA A 798 -8.48 -26.21 9.59
C ALA A 798 -7.99 -25.13 10.57
N ILE A 799 -6.95 -24.38 10.20
CA ILE A 799 -6.35 -23.31 11.00
C ILE A 799 -6.41 -22.02 10.19
N ASP A 800 -6.86 -20.94 10.82
CA ASP A 800 -7.00 -19.61 10.21
C ASP A 800 -5.85 -18.66 10.60
N GLY A 801 -5.21 -18.91 11.74
CA GLY A 801 -4.08 -18.12 12.24
C GLY A 801 -3.20 -18.87 13.22
N LEU A 802 -2.08 -18.29 13.60
CA LEU A 802 -1.12 -18.82 14.57
C LEU A 802 -0.79 -17.73 15.60
N ARG A 803 -0.69 -18.11 16.87
CA ARG A 803 0.00 -17.31 17.87
C ARG A 803 1.34 -17.95 18.16
N ILE A 804 2.42 -17.20 17.96
CA ILE A 804 3.80 -17.66 18.22
C ILE A 804 4.27 -17.09 19.55
N ASP A 805 4.57 -17.98 20.47
CA ASP A 805 5.11 -17.68 21.79
C ASP A 805 6.61 -17.48 21.75
N HIS A 806 7.13 -16.54 22.56
CA HIS A 806 8.56 -16.32 22.75
C HIS A 806 9.39 -16.32 21.44
N PRO A 807 9.01 -15.54 20.41
CA PRO A 807 9.77 -15.47 19.15
C PRO A 807 11.23 -15.03 19.39
N ASP A 808 11.50 -14.28 20.45
CA ASP A 808 12.83 -13.79 20.81
C ASP A 808 13.79 -14.90 21.29
N GLY A 809 13.28 -16.12 21.56
CA GLY A 809 14.09 -17.29 21.89
C GLY A 809 14.66 -18.03 20.68
N LEU A 810 14.31 -17.59 19.46
CA LEU A 810 14.78 -18.16 18.19
C LEU A 810 16.11 -17.52 17.78
N ALA A 811 16.99 -18.31 17.15
CA ALA A 811 18.25 -17.81 16.59
C ALA A 811 18.01 -16.81 15.44
N ASP A 812 17.04 -17.09 14.57
CA ASP A 812 16.57 -16.19 13.52
C ASP A 812 15.03 -16.14 13.50
N PRO A 813 14.42 -15.24 14.29
CA PRO A 813 12.96 -15.11 14.32
C PRO A 813 12.37 -14.64 12.98
N GLN A 814 13.12 -13.87 12.18
CA GLN A 814 12.63 -13.37 10.89
C GLN A 814 12.47 -14.53 9.90
N ALA A 815 13.54 -15.31 9.69
CA ALA A 815 13.51 -16.45 8.79
C ALA A 815 12.44 -17.48 9.20
N TYR A 816 12.27 -17.73 10.49
CA TYR A 816 11.21 -18.59 11.00
C TYR A 816 9.80 -18.11 10.60
N LEU A 817 9.53 -16.81 10.78
CA LEU A 817 8.23 -16.23 10.44
C LEU A 817 7.98 -16.19 8.92
N GLU A 818 9.03 -16.03 8.12
CA GLU A 818 8.98 -16.15 6.65
C GLU A 818 8.62 -17.59 6.24
N HIS A 819 9.31 -18.60 6.77
CA HIS A 819 8.99 -20.01 6.53
C HIS A 819 7.56 -20.39 6.97
N LEU A 820 7.07 -19.83 8.10
CA LEU A 820 5.68 -20.00 8.50
C LEU A 820 4.70 -19.37 7.49
N ASN A 821 5.00 -18.20 6.93
CA ASN A 821 4.14 -17.60 5.91
C ASN A 821 4.13 -18.38 4.58
N GLU A 822 5.20 -19.08 4.26
CA GLU A 822 5.27 -19.95 3.07
C GLU A 822 4.56 -21.29 3.30
N ALA A 823 4.77 -21.91 4.46
CA ALA A 823 4.25 -23.24 4.78
C ALA A 823 2.73 -23.25 5.01
N PHE A 824 2.15 -22.10 5.36
CA PHE A 824 0.74 -21.90 5.68
C PHE A 824 0.21 -20.90 4.66
N ALA A 825 -0.92 -21.16 3.98
CA ALA A 825 -1.42 -20.30 2.91
C ALA A 825 -1.95 -18.93 3.40
N ARG A 826 -1.05 -18.06 3.89
CA ARG A 826 -1.29 -16.73 4.48
C ARG A 826 -2.11 -16.76 5.78
N PRO A 827 -1.59 -17.37 6.86
CA PRO A 827 -2.24 -17.39 8.16
C PRO A 827 -2.18 -16.03 8.86
N TRP A 828 -3.07 -15.81 9.83
CA TRP A 828 -2.97 -14.67 10.74
C TRP A 828 -1.97 -14.97 11.83
N ILE A 829 -0.78 -14.39 11.77
CA ILE A 829 0.30 -14.59 12.74
C ILE A 829 0.38 -13.38 13.68
N VAL A 830 0.24 -13.64 14.98
CA VAL A 830 0.64 -12.70 16.03
C VAL A 830 1.72 -13.32 16.89
N VAL A 831 2.62 -12.48 17.38
CA VAL A 831 3.75 -12.93 18.20
C VAL A 831 3.63 -12.41 19.62
N GLU A 832 4.01 -13.22 20.59
CA GLU A 832 4.11 -12.76 21.96
C GLU A 832 5.44 -12.04 22.18
N LYS A 833 5.40 -10.70 22.14
CA LYS A 833 6.57 -9.89 22.46
C LYS A 833 6.18 -8.75 23.40
N ILE A 834 6.89 -8.66 24.52
CA ILE A 834 6.77 -7.58 25.49
C ILE A 834 7.80 -6.52 25.13
N LEU A 835 7.35 -5.44 24.50
CA LEU A 835 8.21 -4.33 24.11
C LEU A 835 8.38 -3.36 25.28
N ALA A 836 9.63 -2.95 25.53
CA ALA A 836 9.89 -1.77 26.33
C ALA A 836 9.32 -0.51 25.66
N ASP A 837 9.20 0.60 26.40
CA ASP A 837 8.73 1.89 25.89
C ASP A 837 9.58 2.44 24.74
N TYR A 838 10.89 2.16 24.76
CA TYR A 838 11.85 2.52 23.72
C TYR A 838 12.03 1.47 22.61
N GLU A 839 11.41 0.29 22.74
CA GLU A 839 11.57 -0.81 21.78
C GLU A 839 10.47 -0.79 20.71
N HIS A 840 10.85 -1.10 19.48
CA HIS A 840 9.92 -1.24 18.37
C HIS A 840 9.98 -2.65 17.82
N LEU A 841 8.81 -3.19 17.47
CA LEU A 841 8.72 -4.45 16.75
C LEU A 841 9.44 -4.30 15.40
N CYS A 842 10.22 -5.31 15.01
CA CYS A 842 10.93 -5.33 13.74
C CYS A 842 9.95 -5.16 12.58
N ALA A 843 10.13 -4.10 11.78
CA ALA A 843 9.19 -3.71 10.72
C ALA A 843 9.11 -4.72 9.55
N ASP A 844 10.11 -5.59 9.43
CA ASP A 844 10.23 -6.58 8.36
C ASP A 844 9.67 -7.96 8.72
N TRP A 845 9.25 -8.19 9.97
CA TRP A 845 8.62 -9.45 10.35
C TRP A 845 7.24 -9.61 9.66
N PRO A 846 6.96 -10.74 8.98
CA PRO A 846 5.72 -10.94 8.23
C PRO A 846 4.54 -11.34 9.15
N ILE A 847 4.17 -10.46 10.09
CA ILE A 847 3.17 -10.70 11.14
C ILE A 847 2.15 -9.55 11.25
N GLN A 848 1.00 -9.81 11.88
CA GLN A 848 -0.06 -8.81 12.05
C GLN A 848 0.02 -8.02 13.36
N GLY A 849 0.91 -8.39 14.29
CA GLY A 849 1.19 -7.62 15.49
C GLY A 849 1.62 -8.46 16.68
N THR A 850 1.55 -7.88 17.87
CA THR A 850 1.82 -8.56 19.14
C THR A 850 0.54 -9.02 19.82
N THR A 851 0.66 -9.91 20.82
CA THR A 851 -0.46 -10.43 21.62
C THR A 851 -1.12 -9.41 22.56
N GLY A 852 -0.69 -8.14 22.56
CA GLY A 852 -1.42 -7.05 23.22
C GLY A 852 -0.88 -6.54 24.55
N TYR A 853 0.28 -7.01 25.04
CA TYR A 853 0.91 -6.46 26.26
C TYR A 853 1.10 -4.94 26.19
N ARG A 854 1.44 -4.40 25.01
CA ARG A 854 1.50 -2.95 24.80
C ARG A 854 0.17 -2.26 25.07
N PHE A 855 -0.94 -2.85 24.61
CA PHE A 855 -2.27 -2.30 24.88
C PHE A 855 -2.61 -2.38 26.36
N VAL A 856 -2.31 -3.50 27.02
CA VAL A 856 -2.49 -3.65 28.47
C VAL A 856 -1.71 -2.57 29.23
N ASN A 857 -0.43 -2.34 28.89
CA ASN A 857 0.38 -1.29 29.50
C ASN A 857 -0.20 0.12 29.32
N VAL A 858 -0.73 0.43 28.13
CA VAL A 858 -1.39 1.71 27.87
C VAL A 858 -2.70 1.83 28.66
N LEU A 859 -3.51 0.77 28.68
CA LEU A 859 -4.79 0.75 29.37
C LEU A 859 -4.63 0.86 30.89
N THR A 860 -3.70 0.10 31.47
CA THR A 860 -3.40 0.18 32.90
C THR A 860 -2.80 1.54 33.26
N GLY A 861 -1.99 2.13 32.36
CA GLY A 861 -1.45 3.48 32.51
C GLY A 861 -2.52 4.57 32.71
N VAL A 862 -3.73 4.41 32.16
CA VAL A 862 -4.86 5.34 32.37
C VAL A 862 -5.28 5.41 33.85
N TYR A 863 -5.06 4.33 34.61
CA TYR A 863 -5.43 4.21 36.03
C TYR A 863 -4.27 4.54 36.98
N ILE A 864 -3.10 4.95 36.47
CA ILE A 864 -1.90 5.22 37.28
C ILE A 864 -1.65 6.72 37.35
N ASP A 865 -1.65 7.28 38.56
CA ASP A 865 -1.21 8.66 38.81
C ASP A 865 0.32 8.74 38.83
N GLN A 866 0.90 9.22 37.73
CA GLN A 866 2.35 9.39 37.60
C GLN A 866 2.92 10.45 38.56
N ALA A 867 2.11 11.38 39.07
CA ALA A 867 2.59 12.39 40.02
C ALA A 867 2.97 11.77 41.37
N ALA A 868 2.43 10.59 41.69
CA ALA A 868 2.75 9.85 42.92
C ALA A 868 4.09 9.09 42.86
N ALA A 869 4.76 9.01 41.70
CA ALA A 869 5.99 8.21 41.52
C ALA A 869 7.06 8.52 42.58
N ALA A 870 7.37 9.80 42.80
CA ALA A 870 8.36 10.22 43.79
C ALA A 870 7.99 9.83 45.23
N GLN A 871 6.70 9.69 45.54
CA GLN A 871 6.26 9.22 46.85
C GLN A 871 6.47 7.71 47.01
N PHE A 872 6.16 6.92 45.97
CA PHE A 872 6.43 5.50 45.95
C PHE A 872 7.93 5.21 46.01
N ASP A 873 8.76 5.96 45.27
CA ASP A 873 10.22 5.85 45.35
C ASP A 873 10.71 6.06 46.79
N ARG A 874 10.24 7.12 47.48
CA ARG A 874 10.60 7.35 48.88
C ARG A 874 10.17 6.23 49.81
N VAL A 875 9.00 5.62 49.59
CA VAL A 875 8.54 4.48 50.39
C VAL A 875 9.41 3.26 50.14
N TYR A 876 9.68 2.96 48.86
CA TYR A 876 10.52 1.84 48.46
C TYR A 876 11.94 1.99 49.01
N GLN A 877 12.58 3.14 48.79
CA GLN A 877 13.93 3.45 49.29
C GLN A 877 14.00 3.39 50.83
N ARG A 878 12.96 3.84 51.54
CA ARG A 878 12.91 3.74 53.01
C ARG A 878 12.77 2.29 53.47
N PHE A 879 12.00 1.48 52.76
CA PHE A 879 11.73 0.09 53.12
C PHE A 879 12.92 -0.83 52.81
N THR A 880 13.51 -0.71 51.62
CA THR A 880 14.59 -1.58 51.16
C THR A 880 15.98 -1.06 51.51
N GLY A 881 16.12 0.25 51.73
CA GLY A 881 17.42 0.92 51.83
C GLY A 881 18.11 1.14 50.47
N GLU A 882 17.55 0.62 49.38
CA GLU A 882 18.07 0.78 48.03
C GLU A 882 17.87 2.22 47.56
N ARG A 883 18.91 2.84 47.02
CA ARG A 883 18.88 4.24 46.54
C ARG A 883 19.13 4.36 45.04
N ALA A 884 19.60 3.29 44.39
CA ALA A 884 19.78 3.24 42.96
C ALA A 884 18.45 3.46 42.24
N HIS A 885 18.52 4.08 41.06
CA HIS A 885 17.34 4.23 40.22
C HIS A 885 16.95 2.88 39.60
N PHE A 886 15.65 2.69 39.33
CA PHE A 886 15.14 1.43 38.74
C PHE A 886 15.93 0.98 37.50
N ASN A 887 16.35 1.91 36.63
CA ASN A 887 17.13 1.58 35.44
C ASN A 887 18.49 0.96 35.77
N GLU A 888 19.16 1.46 36.81
CA GLU A 888 20.46 0.91 37.27
C GLU A 888 20.27 -0.48 37.87
N ILE A 889 19.22 -0.66 38.67
CA ILE A 889 18.84 -1.96 39.24
C ILE A 889 18.51 -2.94 38.13
N SER A 890 17.75 -2.53 37.12
CA SER A 890 17.36 -3.38 35.99
C SER A 890 18.57 -3.84 35.18
N ILE A 891 19.51 -2.94 34.88
CA ILE A 891 20.75 -3.29 34.17
C ILE A 891 21.61 -4.25 35.01
N THR A 892 21.78 -3.94 36.29
CA THR A 892 22.56 -4.76 37.22
C THR A 892 21.95 -6.16 37.36
N ALA A 893 20.62 -6.26 37.47
CA ALA A 893 19.91 -7.53 37.53
C ALA A 893 20.05 -8.34 36.23
N ARG A 894 20.02 -7.70 35.04
CA ARG A 894 20.28 -8.39 33.77
C ARG A 894 21.69 -8.95 33.72
N HIS A 895 22.70 -8.17 34.10
CA HIS A 895 24.08 -8.65 34.18
C HIS A 895 24.24 -9.78 35.20
N LEU A 896 23.55 -9.71 36.35
CA LEU A 896 23.53 -10.79 37.33
C LEU A 896 23.01 -12.09 36.68
N ILE A 897 21.85 -12.06 36.05
CA ILE A 897 21.27 -13.25 35.40
C ILE A 897 22.19 -13.80 34.30
N MET A 898 22.79 -12.93 33.48
CA MET A 898 23.75 -13.34 32.44
C MET A 898 25.00 -14.01 33.02
N ASN A 899 25.52 -13.48 34.14
CA ASN A 899 26.77 -13.96 34.74
C ASN A 899 26.58 -15.11 35.74
N THR A 900 25.35 -15.39 36.19
CA THR A 900 25.07 -16.49 37.13
C THR A 900 24.21 -17.55 36.48
N THR A 901 22.95 -17.25 36.19
CA THR A 901 21.95 -18.26 35.86
C THR A 901 22.14 -18.81 34.44
N LEU A 902 22.47 -17.94 33.50
CA LEU A 902 22.65 -18.24 32.07
C LEU A 902 24.13 -18.23 31.64
N ALA A 903 25.04 -18.34 32.60
CA ALA A 903 26.48 -18.24 32.34
C ALA A 903 26.94 -19.33 31.37
N ALA A 904 26.53 -20.57 31.60
CA ALA A 904 26.90 -21.72 30.77
C ALA A 904 26.42 -21.64 29.31
N GLU A 905 25.38 -20.86 29.02
CA GLU A 905 24.88 -20.62 27.66
C GLU A 905 25.57 -19.44 26.96
N LEU A 906 26.11 -18.48 27.71
CA LEU A 906 26.64 -17.21 27.17
C LEU A 906 28.17 -17.15 27.12
N PHE A 907 28.87 -17.91 27.96
CA PHE A 907 30.32 -17.92 28.13
C PHE A 907 30.85 -19.35 28.14
#